data_AF-D8PPR6-F1
#
_entry.id   AF-D8PPR6-F1
#
_cell.length_a   1.000
_cell.length_b   1.000
_cell.length_c   1.000
_cell.angle_alpha   90.00
_cell.angle_beta   90.00
_cell.angle_gamma   90.00
#
_symmetry.space_group_name_H-M   'P 1'
#
loop_
_entity.id
_entity.type
_entity.pdbx_description
1 polymer ?
#
loop_
_entity_poly.entity_id
_entity_poly.type
_entity_poly.pdbx_seq_one_letter_code
_entity_poly.pdbx_strand_id
1 'polypeptide(L)'
;MNGSLVDRNTRSNHQKRAAKVAARAAAHQDDLDDESDEEEDENISVDTEYAHQAVPGPSSAGGQGTSGGARSRPKPIRISLPNNAPIERLVCILAVWLHTKAGVSRKNTNTTLRAIQSIVTTLLDLLSTALRTSGISVELPSVRIPRDVRTAARAVHGVEPEIDQTVCCPKCFYLHPRPVPWTCSWRESARSRPCGEHLWTERKTRHGPKWVPRRLYHTQNFDTWVPMFLSRKVITDSLVETQQYCAKRWAPGSNHDDWMRDVHDSPAWRELYGSSYPSPYNLVFGIYVDWFNPFTNKIAGKVASCGVIILFCLNLAPHLRYRPENTFIVGITPPPNAPSAVTISHILHPFVACIRKYDSAVGSAVLTSKHPEGVYIRVKLAPLMADLLASKKFGGFGSPAHRYLCSHCLCPADEIEITNIAAWPKRDGAVVRGQAEAWLKEATKSGRDALFKSTGVRWTPLHMLKSYDPVKHVMLGFMHNTLEGLLQTHLRSRWKLGEQSSDKARTSDLVDEDERWTEDASQESAAELEDLFDGSEPPGSLSPTSTHHSLASDSDSVMDTRSTTPTPSVNPTARAALPEMQIPRTEEAVTHKFAHPYLFDYDDDDDDDDDTDYIPPAASAFRFTDPQIQQIRDAIRDISLPSCVERPPLNLGEPSHGKLKAEYELTLFTLIFPLFLPEFWLRAGSTDHDQLLLSNFYHLVAATNIVSSFSTTASAADEYTYHYTQYRISSTTLFPDSTSKPNHHYAMHNADLLRYWGPLPVLSEFAGERMNGMLQKVKTNHHMADLSLTMMKQSSRSSRLEALLQDNSADSAVIREFGSILQSTDITNAPIEPAKLSRFTEEEYAALLSYLRGTGRPYRAFEQFPHPKDALVLAPWKQDIQTHGQDKYLYSCQRSNLSNSAVYFYNPSTGTCETGLIQDIWQVELGDSAKSDAIFLSIGLHSSLSAADDARGGYIHRPGFLTRLVSTTLSAKVIVEPQHLRTQLTMLKRPRGAYGIDKEFYTRVRKVHADGAPTERKGAVVRERDEQVGAKEEDGGMEGGEVEHEG
;
A
#
# COMPACT_ATOMS: atom_id res chain seq x y z
N MET A 1 -42.24 -51.07 -27.36
CA MET A 1 -42.55 -51.28 -25.93
C MET A 1 -41.55 -50.45 -25.14
N ASN A 2 -41.93 -49.22 -24.78
CA ASN A 2 -41.07 -48.25 -24.10
C ASN A 2 -41.75 -47.80 -22.80
N GLY A 3 -40.97 -47.76 -21.72
CA GLY A 3 -41.33 -47.36 -20.36
C GLY A 3 -40.49 -48.20 -19.39
N SER A 4 -39.86 -47.71 -18.33
CA SER A 4 -39.84 -46.42 -17.64
C SER A 4 -38.62 -46.45 -16.70
N LEU A 5 -38.04 -45.29 -16.35
CA LEU A 5 -37.52 -44.99 -14.99
C LEU A 5 -37.06 -43.53 -14.97
N VAL A 6 -37.97 -42.65 -14.58
CA VAL A 6 -37.69 -41.23 -14.30
C VAL A 6 -37.44 -41.09 -12.80
N ASP A 7 -36.31 -40.47 -12.48
CA ASP A 7 -35.67 -40.44 -11.17
C ASP A 7 -36.37 -39.49 -10.17
N ARG A 8 -36.47 -39.94 -8.92
CA ARG A 8 -37.22 -39.35 -7.80
C ARG A 8 -36.54 -38.10 -7.20
N ASN A 9 -35.35 -37.73 -7.65
CA ASN A 9 -34.57 -36.64 -7.05
C ASN A 9 -35.03 -35.22 -7.40
N THR A 10 -35.70 -35.02 -8.55
CA THR A 10 -36.14 -33.68 -9.01
C THR A 10 -37.35 -33.15 -8.24
N ARG A 11 -38.22 -34.04 -7.72
CA ARG A 11 -39.41 -33.65 -6.95
C ARG A 11 -39.09 -33.16 -5.53
N SER A 12 -38.05 -33.71 -4.91
CA SER A 12 -37.59 -33.33 -3.56
C SER A 12 -37.02 -31.91 -3.52
N ASN A 13 -36.28 -31.51 -4.56
CA ASN A 13 -35.70 -30.17 -4.65
C ASN A 13 -36.74 -29.07 -4.94
N HIS A 14 -37.80 -29.38 -5.70
CA HIS A 14 -38.87 -28.41 -5.95
C HIS A 14 -39.73 -28.13 -4.71
N GLN A 15 -40.01 -29.16 -3.89
CA GLN A 15 -40.75 -28.98 -2.63
C GLN A 15 -39.94 -28.20 -1.58
N LYS A 16 -38.61 -28.41 -1.51
CA LYS A 16 -37.73 -27.62 -0.62
C LYS A 16 -37.61 -26.16 -1.05
N ARG A 17 -37.67 -25.86 -2.36
CA ARG A 17 -37.65 -24.48 -2.87
C ARG A 17 -38.97 -23.76 -2.60
N ALA A 18 -40.11 -24.44 -2.74
CA ALA A 18 -41.43 -23.89 -2.43
C ALA A 18 -41.60 -23.60 -0.93
N ALA A 19 -41.15 -24.49 -0.03
CA ALA A 19 -41.18 -24.26 1.41
C ALA A 19 -40.30 -23.08 1.86
N LYS A 20 -39.16 -22.85 1.18
CA LYS A 20 -38.25 -21.73 1.46
C LYS A 20 -38.79 -20.37 0.96
N VAL A 21 -39.64 -20.37 -0.08
CA VAL A 21 -40.33 -19.17 -0.55
C VAL A 21 -41.52 -18.85 0.34
N ALA A 22 -42.28 -19.85 0.78
CA ALA A 22 -43.38 -19.66 1.74
C ALA A 22 -42.91 -19.12 3.11
N ALA A 23 -41.78 -19.61 3.63
CA ALA A 23 -41.18 -19.11 4.87
C ALA A 23 -40.66 -17.66 4.75
N ARG A 24 -40.34 -17.20 3.53
CA ARG A 24 -39.86 -15.84 3.26
C ARG A 24 -41.01 -14.84 3.09
N ALA A 25 -42.19 -15.31 2.70
CA ALA A 25 -43.42 -14.52 2.66
C ALA A 25 -44.01 -14.32 4.08
N ALA A 26 -43.98 -15.35 4.93
CA ALA A 26 -44.46 -15.25 6.32
C ALA A 26 -43.59 -14.30 7.18
N ALA A 27 -42.26 -14.28 6.96
CA ALA A 27 -41.35 -13.38 7.67
C ALA A 27 -41.47 -11.90 7.22
N HIS A 28 -42.16 -11.62 6.11
CA HIS A 28 -42.35 -10.26 5.59
C HIS A 28 -43.60 -9.57 6.16
N GLN A 29 -44.46 -10.32 6.85
CA GLN A 29 -45.75 -9.85 7.37
C GLN A 29 -45.67 -9.43 8.85
N ASP A 30 -44.68 -9.92 9.61
CA ASP A 30 -44.41 -9.52 11.00
C ASP A 30 -43.52 -8.26 11.12
N ASP A 31 -42.99 -7.74 10.00
CA ASP A 31 -42.14 -6.53 9.93
C ASP A 31 -42.95 -5.23 9.72
N LEU A 32 -44.29 -5.26 9.84
CA LEU A 32 -45.19 -4.12 9.55
C LEU A 32 -45.87 -3.46 10.76
N ASP A 33 -45.66 -3.93 11.99
CA ASP A 33 -46.46 -3.48 13.15
C ASP A 33 -45.68 -2.73 14.26
N ASP A 34 -44.46 -2.20 14.05
CA ASP A 34 -43.72 -1.57 15.16
C ASP A 34 -42.83 -0.36 14.76
N GLU A 35 -43.37 0.54 13.92
CA GLU A 35 -42.86 1.93 13.78
C GLU A 35 -43.90 2.91 14.35
N SER A 36 -43.90 3.11 15.68
CA SER A 36 -44.46 4.31 16.30
C SER A 36 -43.35 5.10 17.02
N ASP A 37 -43.51 6.43 16.92
CA ASP A 37 -42.96 7.48 17.80
C ASP A 37 -41.51 7.92 17.56
N GLU A 38 -41.13 9.20 17.65
CA GLU A 38 -41.79 10.50 17.83
C GLU A 38 -40.67 11.52 17.50
N GLU A 39 -40.96 12.56 16.72
CA GLU A 39 -40.07 13.75 16.59
C GLU A 39 -40.48 14.74 17.68
N GLU A 40 -39.59 15.02 18.64
CA GLU A 40 -39.73 16.17 19.54
C GLU A 40 -38.79 17.30 19.13
N ASP A 41 -39.41 18.48 19.00
CA ASP A 41 -38.90 19.73 18.52
C ASP A 41 -37.71 20.30 19.31
N GLU A 42 -36.81 20.93 18.57
CA GLU A 42 -35.75 21.79 19.05
C GLU A 42 -36.36 23.01 19.79
N ASN A 43 -36.02 23.19 21.07
CA ASN A 43 -36.14 24.49 21.70
C ASN A 43 -34.88 24.85 22.49
N ILE A 44 -34.20 25.85 21.98
CA ILE A 44 -32.97 26.46 22.49
C ILE A 44 -33.33 27.26 23.75
N SER A 45 -32.74 26.90 24.89
CA SER A 45 -32.58 27.84 26.01
C SER A 45 -31.11 27.87 26.42
N VAL A 46 -30.54 29.06 26.23
CA VAL A 46 -29.21 29.46 26.68
C VAL A 46 -29.38 29.89 28.13
N ASP A 47 -28.65 29.29 29.07
CA ASP A 47 -28.45 29.91 30.37
C ASP A 47 -27.00 29.76 30.85
N THR A 48 -26.40 30.93 30.96
CA THR A 48 -25.09 31.27 31.48
C THR A 48 -25.05 31.17 33.00
N GLU A 49 -24.05 30.49 33.55
CA GLU A 49 -23.67 30.59 34.95
C GLU A 49 -23.14 31.98 35.29
N TYR A 50 -23.68 32.62 36.32
CA TYR A 50 -22.94 33.57 37.15
C TYR A 50 -23.32 33.39 38.63
N ALA A 51 -22.29 33.17 39.44
CA ALA A 51 -22.32 32.99 40.87
C ALA A 51 -22.76 34.25 41.63
N HIS A 52 -23.46 34.09 42.76
CA HIS A 52 -23.23 34.95 43.93
C HIS A 52 -23.55 34.23 45.25
N GLN A 53 -22.58 34.33 46.15
CA GLN A 53 -22.60 33.91 47.55
C GLN A 53 -23.58 34.75 48.39
N ALA A 54 -24.22 34.13 49.38
CA ALA A 54 -24.65 34.81 50.60
C ALA A 54 -24.68 33.83 51.78
N VAL A 55 -24.02 34.24 52.88
CA VAL A 55 -24.03 33.60 54.21
C VAL A 55 -24.91 34.47 55.16
N PRO A 56 -25.16 34.12 56.45
CA PRO A 56 -26.42 33.60 56.96
C PRO A 56 -27.09 34.53 58.01
N GLY A 57 -28.30 34.19 58.46
CA GLY A 57 -28.96 34.85 59.61
C GLY A 57 -29.95 33.93 60.35
N PRO A 58 -30.18 34.12 61.66
CA PRO A 58 -30.26 33.00 62.59
C PRO A 58 -31.62 32.80 63.29
N SER A 59 -31.80 31.56 63.78
CA SER A 59 -32.48 31.12 65.01
C SER A 59 -33.86 31.69 65.39
N SER A 60 -34.85 30.80 65.52
CA SER A 60 -35.82 30.89 66.63
C SER A 60 -36.16 29.50 67.16
N ALA A 61 -36.34 29.45 68.48
CA ALA A 61 -36.45 28.28 69.32
C ALA A 61 -37.91 27.84 69.51
N GLY A 62 -38.11 26.59 69.94
CA GLY A 62 -39.27 26.20 70.75
C GLY A 62 -39.77 24.78 70.51
N GLY A 63 -39.73 23.94 71.54
CA GLY A 63 -40.57 22.74 71.63
C GLY A 63 -39.90 21.52 72.26
N GLN A 64 -39.88 21.45 73.59
CA GLN A 64 -39.70 20.19 74.33
C GLN A 64 -40.97 19.34 74.25
N GLY A 65 -40.81 18.04 73.98
CA GLY A 65 -41.85 17.01 74.10
C GLY A 65 -41.20 15.65 74.31
N THR A 66 -41.54 15.00 75.42
CA THR A 66 -40.88 13.86 76.03
C THR A 66 -41.27 12.49 75.45
N SER A 67 -40.30 11.57 75.49
CA SER A 67 -40.37 10.12 75.71
C SER A 67 -41.09 9.20 74.71
N GLY A 68 -40.32 8.27 74.14
CA GLY A 68 -40.83 7.04 73.51
C GLY A 68 -39.70 6.28 72.80
N GLY A 69 -39.06 5.35 73.52
CA GLY A 69 -37.96 4.56 72.98
C GLY A 69 -38.40 3.65 71.83
N ALA A 70 -37.76 3.82 70.67
CA ALA A 70 -37.76 2.84 69.60
C ALA A 70 -36.31 2.62 69.13
N ARG A 71 -35.88 1.36 69.18
CA ARG A 71 -34.55 0.86 68.77
C ARG A 71 -34.06 1.56 67.51
N SER A 72 -32.91 2.24 67.59
CA SER A 72 -32.21 2.77 66.42
C SER A 72 -31.78 1.60 65.53
N ARG A 73 -32.46 1.41 64.39
CA ARG A 73 -31.91 0.62 63.29
C ARG A 73 -30.54 1.24 62.91
N PRO A 74 -29.51 0.42 62.61
CA PRO A 74 -28.24 0.96 62.14
C PRO A 74 -28.51 1.87 60.93
N LYS A 75 -28.04 3.13 61.01
CA LYS A 75 -28.16 4.07 59.90
C LYS A 75 -27.49 3.44 58.68
N PRO A 76 -28.18 3.36 57.52
CA PRO A 76 -27.57 2.81 56.32
C PRO A 76 -26.31 3.59 55.99
N ILE A 77 -25.17 2.89 55.90
CA ILE A 77 -23.94 3.45 55.37
C ILE A 77 -24.20 3.68 53.87
N ARG A 78 -24.42 4.93 53.48
CA ARG A 78 -24.54 5.33 52.07
C ARG A 78 -23.14 5.49 51.50
N ILE A 79 -22.79 4.60 50.58
CA ILE A 79 -21.54 4.67 49.80
C ILE A 79 -21.94 5.05 48.38
N SER A 80 -21.48 6.21 47.89
CA SER A 80 -21.60 6.57 46.47
C SER A 80 -20.35 6.10 45.74
N LEU A 81 -20.52 5.24 44.73
CA LEU A 81 -19.41 4.80 43.87
C LEU A 81 -19.13 5.83 42.76
N PRO A 82 -17.88 5.95 42.30
CA PRO A 82 -17.51 6.88 41.23
C PRO A 82 -18.04 6.45 39.84
N ASN A 83 -17.96 7.39 38.90
CA ASN A 83 -18.53 7.42 37.54
C ASN A 83 -18.52 6.09 36.73
N ASN A 84 -19.66 5.71 36.14
CA ASN A 84 -19.86 4.52 35.29
C ASN A 84 -19.21 4.57 33.90
N ALA A 85 -18.61 5.70 33.54
CA ALA A 85 -18.01 5.96 32.24
C ALA A 85 -17.07 4.84 31.71
N PRO A 86 -16.31 4.08 32.54
CA PRO A 86 -15.45 3.01 32.05
C PRO A 86 -16.21 1.84 31.40
N ILE A 87 -17.31 1.37 32.00
CA ILE A 87 -18.07 0.20 31.50
C ILE A 87 -18.75 0.56 30.18
N GLU A 88 -19.43 1.71 30.14
CA GLU A 88 -20.09 2.20 28.92
C GLU A 88 -19.09 2.35 27.78
N ARG A 89 -17.91 2.91 28.06
CA ARG A 89 -16.84 3.07 27.07
C ARG A 89 -16.31 1.73 26.57
N LEU A 90 -16.07 0.74 27.44
CA LEU A 90 -15.60 -0.60 27.03
C LEU A 90 -16.63 -1.32 26.15
N VAL A 91 -17.91 -1.26 26.52
CA VAL A 91 -18.99 -1.85 25.72
C VAL A 91 -19.13 -1.15 24.37
N CYS A 92 -18.98 0.18 24.32
CA CYS A 92 -18.96 0.91 23.06
C CYS A 92 -17.75 0.52 22.19
N ILE A 93 -16.54 0.42 22.76
CA ILE A 93 -15.33 -0.04 22.06
C ILE A 93 -15.55 -1.44 21.49
N LEU A 94 -16.09 -2.38 22.27
CA LEU A 94 -16.40 -3.73 21.82
C LEU A 94 -17.38 -3.73 20.65
N ALA A 95 -18.46 -2.96 20.76
CA ALA A 95 -19.48 -2.91 19.71
C ALA A 95 -18.92 -2.34 18.40
N VAL A 96 -18.09 -1.29 18.48
CA VAL A 96 -17.39 -0.75 17.31
C VAL A 96 -16.46 -1.82 16.73
N TRP A 97 -15.63 -2.48 17.55
CA TRP A 97 -14.72 -3.54 17.11
C TRP A 97 -15.45 -4.70 16.41
N LEU A 98 -16.55 -5.18 17.00
CA LEU A 98 -17.38 -6.25 16.41
C LEU A 98 -17.88 -5.86 15.03
N HIS A 99 -18.31 -4.61 14.88
CA HIS A 99 -18.87 -4.13 13.61
C HIS A 99 -17.79 -3.85 12.55
N THR A 100 -16.67 -3.23 12.94
CA THR A 100 -15.65 -2.75 11.99
C THR A 100 -14.58 -3.80 11.69
N LYS A 101 -14.10 -4.53 12.69
CA LYS A 101 -13.00 -5.50 12.58
C LYS A 101 -13.51 -6.93 12.41
N ALA A 102 -14.44 -7.36 13.27
CA ALA A 102 -14.99 -8.72 13.20
C ALA A 102 -16.06 -8.89 12.09
N GLY A 103 -16.47 -7.80 11.45
CA GLY A 103 -17.40 -7.83 10.31
C GLY A 103 -18.83 -8.27 10.67
N VAL A 104 -19.21 -8.13 11.95
CA VAL A 104 -20.55 -8.44 12.48
C VAL A 104 -21.56 -7.44 11.93
N SER A 105 -22.75 -7.95 11.55
CA SER A 105 -23.81 -7.11 11.00
C SER A 105 -24.31 -6.09 12.03
N ARG A 106 -24.77 -4.92 11.57
CA ARG A 106 -25.34 -3.90 12.46
C ARG A 106 -26.49 -4.45 13.32
N LYS A 107 -27.36 -5.29 12.74
CA LYS A 107 -28.45 -5.95 13.48
C LYS A 107 -27.89 -6.77 14.65
N ASN A 108 -26.91 -7.63 14.38
CA ASN A 108 -26.34 -8.50 15.41
C ASN A 108 -25.57 -7.70 16.47
N THR A 109 -24.80 -6.68 16.07
CA THR A 109 -24.10 -5.81 17.03
C THR A 109 -25.09 -5.04 17.93
N ASN A 110 -26.19 -4.52 17.36
CA ASN A 110 -27.23 -3.85 18.15
C ASN A 110 -27.92 -4.82 19.12
N THR A 111 -28.18 -6.07 18.70
CA THR A 111 -28.68 -7.12 19.60
C THR A 111 -27.69 -7.40 20.73
N THR A 112 -26.39 -7.50 20.44
CA THR A 112 -25.34 -7.68 21.45
C THR A 112 -25.33 -6.51 22.46
N LEU A 113 -25.42 -5.26 21.99
CA LEU A 113 -25.49 -4.08 22.87
C LEU A 113 -26.70 -4.15 23.82
N ARG A 114 -27.88 -4.50 23.30
CA ARG A 114 -29.10 -4.67 24.11
C ARG A 114 -28.95 -5.81 25.12
N ALA A 115 -28.36 -6.94 24.72
CA ALA A 115 -28.12 -8.07 25.60
C ALA A 115 -27.16 -7.69 26.75
N ILE A 116 -26.06 -7.00 26.44
CA ILE A 116 -25.10 -6.53 27.46
C ILE A 116 -25.77 -5.55 28.42
N GLN A 117 -26.60 -4.61 27.93
CA GLN A 117 -27.38 -3.71 28.78
C GLN A 117 -28.24 -4.50 29.79
N SER A 118 -28.99 -5.51 29.33
CA SER A 118 -29.84 -6.33 30.21
C SER A 118 -29.01 -7.10 31.24
N ILE A 119 -27.89 -7.69 30.82
CA ILE A 119 -26.99 -8.44 31.71
C ILE A 119 -26.42 -7.52 32.80
N VAL A 120 -25.86 -6.36 32.42
CA VAL A 120 -25.26 -5.40 33.35
C VAL A 120 -26.30 -4.86 34.33
N THR A 121 -27.49 -4.50 33.84
CA THR A 121 -28.60 -4.01 34.68
C THR A 121 -28.99 -5.06 35.71
N THR A 122 -29.19 -6.31 35.27
CA THR A 122 -29.57 -7.42 36.17
C THR A 122 -28.49 -7.69 37.22
N LEU A 123 -27.20 -7.65 36.84
CA LEU A 123 -26.10 -7.84 37.79
C LEU A 123 -26.02 -6.74 38.85
N LEU A 124 -26.23 -5.48 38.45
CA LEU A 124 -26.28 -4.35 39.39
C LEU A 124 -27.48 -4.47 40.34
N ASP A 125 -28.64 -4.87 39.84
CA ASP A 125 -29.84 -5.08 40.67
C ASP A 125 -29.64 -6.22 41.69
N LEU A 126 -29.03 -7.33 41.25
CA LEU A 126 -28.68 -8.45 42.14
C LEU A 126 -27.67 -8.02 43.21
N LEU A 127 -26.66 -7.25 42.83
CA LEU A 127 -25.65 -6.73 43.76
C LEU A 127 -26.28 -5.75 44.77
N SER A 128 -27.13 -4.82 44.33
CA SER A 128 -27.85 -3.91 45.22
C SER A 128 -28.72 -4.70 46.21
N THR A 129 -29.41 -5.72 45.72
CA THR A 129 -30.26 -6.58 46.56
C THR A 129 -29.45 -7.36 47.59
N ALA A 130 -28.33 -7.96 47.19
CA ALA A 130 -27.42 -8.71 48.08
C ALA A 130 -26.73 -7.83 49.14
N LEU A 131 -26.41 -6.59 48.80
CA LEU A 131 -25.86 -5.63 49.76
C LEU A 131 -26.91 -5.17 50.76
N ARG A 132 -28.16 -4.92 50.30
CA ARG A 132 -29.29 -4.56 51.17
C ARG A 132 -29.60 -5.66 52.18
N THR A 133 -29.58 -6.92 51.78
CA THR A 133 -29.78 -8.06 52.71
C THR A 133 -28.66 -8.19 53.74
N SER A 134 -27.46 -7.70 53.40
CA SER A 134 -26.29 -7.65 54.29
C SER A 134 -26.25 -6.40 55.18
N GLY A 135 -27.31 -5.58 55.18
CA GLY A 135 -27.40 -4.37 56.01
C GLY A 135 -26.71 -3.13 55.43
N ILE A 136 -26.22 -3.18 54.19
CA ILE A 136 -25.53 -2.07 53.51
C ILE A 136 -26.44 -1.53 52.40
N SER A 137 -26.89 -0.27 52.51
CA SER A 137 -27.71 0.37 51.48
C SER A 137 -26.82 1.17 50.52
N VAL A 138 -26.50 0.56 49.38
CA VAL A 138 -25.74 1.21 48.30
C VAL A 138 -26.68 1.60 47.15
N GLU A 139 -26.63 2.86 46.73
CA GLU A 139 -27.22 3.31 45.47
C GLU A 139 -26.18 3.08 44.37
N LEU A 140 -26.38 2.02 43.58
CA LEU A 140 -25.52 1.73 42.44
C LEU A 140 -25.91 2.65 41.27
N PRO A 141 -24.94 3.26 40.59
CA PRO A 141 -25.21 4.14 39.45
C PRO A 141 -25.76 3.34 38.25
N SER A 142 -26.71 3.93 37.50
CA SER A 142 -27.26 3.31 36.29
C SER A 142 -26.25 3.35 35.14
N VAL A 143 -26.02 2.21 34.48
CA VAL A 143 -25.20 2.13 33.25
C VAL A 143 -26.11 2.28 32.03
N ARG A 144 -25.83 3.25 31.14
CA ARG A 144 -26.60 3.50 29.91
C ARG A 144 -25.78 3.16 28.67
N ILE A 145 -25.88 1.91 28.21
CA ILE A 145 -25.27 1.45 26.96
C ILE A 145 -26.15 1.85 25.77
N PRO A 146 -25.56 2.44 24.71
CA PRO A 146 -26.29 2.77 23.50
C PRO A 146 -26.94 1.53 22.84
N ARG A 147 -28.16 1.68 22.33
CA ARG A 147 -28.88 0.60 21.62
C ARG A 147 -28.46 0.44 20.15
N ASP A 148 -27.74 1.41 19.59
CA ASP A 148 -27.28 1.42 18.20
C ASP A 148 -25.76 1.62 18.13
N VAL A 149 -25.08 0.79 17.34
CA VAL A 149 -23.63 0.87 17.13
C VAL A 149 -23.15 2.22 16.60
N ARG A 150 -23.99 2.98 15.88
CA ARG A 150 -23.64 4.33 15.42
C ARG A 150 -23.56 5.31 16.58
N THR A 151 -24.45 5.17 17.55
CA THR A 151 -24.42 5.95 18.79
C THR A 151 -23.22 5.53 19.65
N ALA A 152 -22.93 4.22 19.72
CA ALA A 152 -21.73 3.71 20.38
C ALA A 152 -20.44 4.27 19.74
N ALA A 153 -20.35 4.31 18.40
CA ALA A 153 -19.20 4.87 17.70
C ALA A 153 -18.99 6.36 17.97
N ARG A 154 -20.08 7.15 18.06
CA ARG A 154 -20.00 8.57 18.45
C ARG A 154 -19.63 8.76 19.91
N ALA A 155 -20.04 7.84 20.79
CA ALA A 155 -19.70 7.87 22.21
C ALA A 155 -18.23 7.56 22.48
N VAL A 156 -17.55 6.79 21.61
CA VAL A 156 -16.10 6.60 21.70
C VAL A 156 -15.38 7.80 21.07
N HIS A 157 -14.89 8.69 21.93
CA HIS A 157 -14.14 9.88 21.51
C HIS A 157 -13.00 9.54 20.54
N GLY A 158 -12.93 10.25 19.41
CA GLY A 158 -11.88 10.11 18.40
C GLY A 158 -12.12 9.04 17.32
N VAL A 159 -13.10 8.14 17.49
CA VAL A 159 -13.37 7.06 16.52
C VAL A 159 -14.14 7.52 15.28
N GLU A 160 -15.13 8.41 15.45
CA GLU A 160 -15.93 8.90 14.33
C GLU A 160 -15.14 9.91 13.47
N PRO A 161 -14.95 9.66 12.17
CA PRO A 161 -14.27 10.60 11.28
C PRO A 161 -15.20 11.73 10.82
N GLU A 162 -14.60 12.90 10.61
CA GLU A 162 -15.25 14.00 9.90
C GLU A 162 -15.04 13.81 8.40
N ILE A 163 -16.16 13.70 7.67
CA ILE A 163 -16.18 13.44 6.24
C ILE A 163 -17.08 14.49 5.58
N ASP A 164 -16.49 15.28 4.71
CA ASP A 164 -17.17 16.27 3.91
C ASP A 164 -17.89 15.58 2.74
N GLN A 165 -19.12 16.02 2.47
CA GLN A 165 -19.91 15.55 1.34
C GLN A 165 -20.19 16.72 0.42
N THR A 166 -19.59 16.68 -0.77
CA THR A 166 -19.75 17.74 -1.78
C THR A 166 -20.51 17.20 -2.98
N VAL A 167 -21.48 17.97 -3.49
CA VAL A 167 -22.22 17.56 -4.70
C VAL A 167 -21.26 17.58 -5.88
N CYS A 168 -21.22 16.47 -6.60
CA CYS A 168 -20.31 16.25 -7.71
C CYS A 168 -21.12 16.03 -8.99
N CYS A 169 -20.88 16.83 -10.02
CA CYS A 169 -21.56 16.66 -11.31
C CYS A 169 -21.31 15.25 -11.87
N PRO A 170 -22.32 14.45 -12.25
CA PRO A 170 -22.15 13.06 -12.71
C PRO A 170 -21.34 12.91 -14.01
N LYS A 171 -21.28 13.95 -14.84
CA LYS A 171 -20.56 13.96 -16.11
C LYS A 171 -19.11 14.45 -15.99
N CYS A 172 -18.92 15.69 -15.50
CA CYS A 172 -17.59 16.33 -15.49
C CYS A 172 -16.86 16.29 -14.15
N PHE A 173 -17.42 15.66 -13.11
CA PHE A 173 -16.86 15.60 -11.75
C PHE A 173 -16.65 16.95 -11.03
N TYR A 174 -17.09 18.06 -11.64
CA TYR A 174 -17.03 19.37 -10.98
C TYR A 174 -17.77 19.37 -9.65
N LEU A 175 -17.14 19.97 -8.64
CA LEU A 175 -17.64 20.00 -7.27
C LEU A 175 -18.37 21.32 -7.01
N HIS A 176 -19.63 21.22 -6.58
CA HIS A 176 -20.48 22.38 -6.30
C HIS A 176 -20.56 22.64 -4.79
N PRO A 177 -20.05 23.79 -4.30
CA PRO A 177 -20.33 24.24 -2.94
C PRO A 177 -21.81 24.65 -2.81
N ARG A 178 -22.30 24.75 -1.57
CA ARG A 178 -23.68 25.18 -1.31
C ARG A 178 -23.84 26.70 -1.50
N PRO A 179 -25.00 27.19 -1.99
CA PRO A 179 -26.16 26.44 -2.47
C PRO A 179 -25.90 25.78 -3.84
N VAL A 180 -26.40 24.57 -4.02
CA VAL A 180 -26.12 23.74 -5.20
C VAL A 180 -27.16 24.00 -6.30
N PRO A 181 -26.75 24.30 -7.55
CA PRO A 181 -27.68 24.54 -8.65
C PRO A 181 -28.41 23.27 -9.10
N TRP A 182 -29.44 23.40 -9.93
CA TRP A 182 -30.15 22.24 -10.52
C TRP A 182 -29.33 21.53 -11.60
N THR A 183 -28.55 22.31 -12.37
CA THR A 183 -27.71 21.85 -13.48
C THR A 183 -26.28 22.33 -13.32
N CYS A 184 -25.34 21.58 -13.88
CA CYS A 184 -23.91 21.89 -13.81
C CYS A 184 -23.56 23.11 -14.67
N SER A 185 -22.99 24.13 -14.03
CA SER A 185 -22.55 25.38 -14.67
C SER A 185 -21.09 25.38 -15.13
N TRP A 186 -20.34 24.30 -14.87
CA TRP A 186 -18.91 24.26 -15.18
C TRP A 186 -18.64 24.32 -16.69
N ARG A 187 -17.58 25.05 -17.06
CA ARG A 187 -17.07 25.18 -18.42
C ARG A 187 -15.62 24.71 -18.43
N GLU A 188 -15.29 23.84 -19.38
CA GLU A 188 -13.94 23.32 -19.56
C GLU A 188 -12.94 24.41 -19.92
N SER A 189 -13.31 25.30 -20.84
CA SER A 189 -12.54 26.50 -21.20
C SER A 189 -13.43 27.73 -21.13
N ALA A 190 -12.83 28.93 -21.09
CA ALA A 190 -13.58 30.17 -20.99
C ALA A 190 -14.64 30.33 -22.11
N ARG A 191 -14.37 29.76 -23.30
CA ARG A 191 -15.26 29.80 -24.46
C ARG A 191 -16.15 28.55 -24.63
N SER A 192 -15.96 27.49 -23.84
CA SER A 192 -16.78 26.27 -23.97
C SER A 192 -18.20 26.47 -23.43
N ARG A 193 -19.16 25.70 -23.97
CA ARG A 193 -20.51 25.59 -23.40
C ARG A 193 -20.45 25.03 -21.96
N PRO A 194 -21.40 25.41 -21.07
CA PRO A 194 -21.49 24.79 -19.76
C PRO A 194 -21.86 23.31 -19.89
N CYS A 195 -21.46 22.50 -18.91
CA CYS A 195 -21.70 21.06 -18.89
C CYS A 195 -23.20 20.72 -18.96
N GLY A 196 -24.07 21.49 -18.30
CA GLY A 196 -25.53 21.38 -18.39
C GLY A 196 -26.15 20.18 -17.67
N GLU A 197 -25.34 19.23 -17.19
CA GLU A 197 -25.79 17.99 -16.56
C GLU A 197 -26.65 18.23 -15.31
N HIS A 198 -27.78 17.52 -15.19
CA HIS A 198 -28.63 17.58 -13.99
C HIS A 198 -27.89 17.03 -12.76
N LEU A 199 -27.95 17.76 -11.64
CA LEU A 199 -27.28 17.43 -10.38
C LEU A 199 -28.16 16.68 -9.38
N TRP A 200 -29.48 16.67 -9.61
CA TRP A 200 -30.47 16.12 -8.69
C TRP A 200 -31.25 14.98 -9.35
N THR A 201 -31.72 14.04 -8.54
CA THR A 201 -32.58 12.94 -8.96
C THR A 201 -33.61 12.68 -7.87
N GLU A 202 -34.78 12.24 -8.27
CA GLU A 202 -35.85 11.86 -7.36
C GLU A 202 -35.61 10.42 -6.89
N ARG A 203 -35.58 10.21 -5.57
CA ARG A 203 -35.56 8.87 -4.97
C ARG A 203 -36.85 8.61 -4.24
N LYS A 204 -37.47 7.46 -4.52
CA LYS A 204 -38.59 6.94 -3.73
C LYS A 204 -38.08 6.56 -2.35
N THR A 205 -38.55 7.25 -1.32
CA THR A 205 -38.32 6.89 0.08
C THR A 205 -39.64 6.41 0.69
N ARG A 206 -39.57 5.78 1.87
CA ARG A 206 -40.77 5.37 2.63
C ARG A 206 -41.73 6.54 2.94
N HIS A 207 -41.21 7.77 2.99
CA HIS A 207 -41.98 9.00 3.23
C HIS A 207 -42.32 9.75 1.92
N GLY A 208 -42.26 9.07 0.77
CA GLY A 208 -42.54 9.65 -0.54
C GLY A 208 -41.28 9.99 -1.36
N PRO A 209 -41.45 10.55 -2.57
CA PRO A 209 -40.33 10.96 -3.41
C PRO A 209 -39.56 12.13 -2.78
N LYS A 210 -38.23 12.01 -2.75
CA LYS A 210 -37.34 13.06 -2.25
C LYS A 210 -36.26 13.37 -3.29
N TRP A 211 -36.06 14.64 -3.58
CA TRP A 211 -34.94 15.10 -4.38
C TRP A 211 -33.63 14.94 -3.59
N VAL A 212 -32.70 14.20 -4.17
CA VAL A 212 -31.36 13.99 -3.63
C VAL A 212 -30.30 14.28 -4.69
N PRO A 213 -29.07 14.64 -4.29
CA PRO A 213 -27.97 14.76 -5.23
C PRO A 213 -27.75 13.44 -5.99
N ARG A 214 -27.54 13.51 -7.31
CA ARG A 214 -27.23 12.34 -8.15
C ARG A 214 -25.92 11.68 -7.75
N ARG A 215 -24.94 12.48 -7.35
CA ARG A 215 -23.60 12.02 -7.00
C ARG A 215 -22.95 12.92 -5.97
N LEU A 216 -22.27 12.29 -5.01
CA LEU A 216 -21.52 12.94 -3.95
C LEU A 216 -20.06 12.51 -4.03
N TYR A 217 -19.17 13.46 -3.81
CA TYR A 217 -17.77 13.20 -3.52
C TYR A 217 -17.53 13.33 -2.03
N HIS A 218 -16.83 12.34 -1.48
CA HIS A 218 -16.58 12.22 -0.05
C HIS A 218 -15.08 12.40 0.20
N THR A 219 -14.73 13.34 1.08
CA THR A 219 -13.35 13.60 1.49
C THR A 219 -13.23 13.61 2.99
N GLN A 220 -12.11 13.10 3.52
CA GLN A 220 -11.83 13.25 4.94
C GLN A 220 -11.25 14.65 5.22
N ASN A 221 -11.63 15.24 6.35
CA ASN A 221 -11.08 16.53 6.76
C ASN A 221 -9.65 16.35 7.31
N PHE A 222 -8.67 16.92 6.61
CA PHE A 222 -7.25 16.84 7.01
C PHE A 222 -6.97 17.62 8.30
N ASP A 223 -7.68 18.72 8.53
CA ASP A 223 -7.46 19.61 9.68
C ASP A 223 -7.87 18.99 11.00
N THR A 224 -8.81 18.04 10.97
CA THR A 224 -9.20 17.28 12.16
C THR A 224 -8.46 15.96 12.28
N TRP A 225 -7.95 15.42 11.18
CA TRP A 225 -7.12 14.22 11.19
C TRP A 225 -5.70 14.48 11.72
N VAL A 226 -5.04 15.56 11.31
CA VAL A 226 -3.64 15.83 11.73
C VAL A 226 -3.47 16.01 13.25
N PRO A 227 -4.30 16.80 13.96
CA PRO A 227 -4.21 16.91 15.42
C PRO A 227 -4.36 15.54 16.10
N MET A 228 -5.29 14.71 15.61
CA MET A 228 -5.48 13.35 16.11
C MET A 228 -4.23 12.51 15.85
N PHE A 229 -3.69 12.52 14.63
CA PHE A 229 -2.48 11.79 14.26
C PHE A 229 -1.27 12.20 15.14
N LEU A 230 -1.07 13.50 15.38
CA LEU A 230 0.03 14.03 16.20
C LEU A 230 -0.21 13.92 17.70
N SER A 231 -1.43 13.62 18.16
CA SER A 231 -1.72 13.37 19.58
C SER A 231 -1.18 12.01 20.06
N ARG A 232 -0.80 11.14 19.13
CA ARG A 232 -0.41 9.75 19.38
C ARG A 232 1.06 9.66 19.79
N LYS A 233 1.34 9.01 20.93
CA LYS A 233 2.69 8.92 21.49
C LYS A 233 3.64 8.22 20.51
N VAL A 234 3.25 7.06 19.98
CA VAL A 234 4.05 6.27 19.03
C VAL A 234 4.45 7.07 17.78
N ILE A 235 3.57 7.95 17.31
CA ILE A 235 3.82 8.82 16.16
C ILE A 235 4.84 9.89 16.53
N THR A 236 4.58 10.66 17.58
CA THR A 236 5.47 11.75 17.98
C THR A 236 6.87 11.28 18.35
N ASP A 237 6.99 10.13 19.01
CA ASP A 237 8.29 9.57 19.37
C ASP A 237 9.06 9.18 18.10
N SER A 238 8.40 8.51 17.14
CA SER A 238 9.00 8.19 15.84
C SER A 238 9.40 9.44 15.04
N LEU A 239 8.62 10.53 15.08
CA LEU A 239 8.97 11.78 14.41
C LEU A 239 10.23 12.42 15.00
N VAL A 240 10.37 12.41 16.34
CA VAL A 240 11.56 12.92 17.04
C VAL A 240 12.77 12.04 16.75
N GLU A 241 12.62 10.72 16.77
CA GLU A 241 13.69 9.78 16.40
C GLU A 241 14.20 10.02 14.98
N THR A 242 13.30 10.14 14.00
CA THR A 242 13.64 10.46 12.61
C THR A 242 14.38 11.81 12.52
N GLN A 243 13.88 12.84 13.22
CA GLN A 243 14.54 14.15 13.21
C GLN A 243 15.97 14.08 13.76
N GLN A 244 16.16 13.40 14.90
CA GLN A 244 17.47 13.23 15.52
C GLN A 244 18.42 12.41 14.64
N TYR A 245 17.91 11.35 14.01
CA TYR A 245 18.65 10.55 13.04
C TYR A 245 19.14 11.41 11.87
N CYS A 246 18.22 12.15 11.22
CA CYS A 246 18.56 13.02 10.09
C CYS A 246 19.55 14.13 10.49
N ALA A 247 19.36 14.76 11.66
CA ALA A 247 20.25 15.79 12.16
C ALA A 247 21.68 15.27 12.38
N LYS A 248 21.84 14.03 12.85
CA LYS A 248 23.15 13.38 13.01
C LYS A 248 23.76 12.98 11.66
N ARG A 249 22.98 12.35 10.77
CA ARG A 249 23.45 11.87 9.46
C ARG A 249 23.91 13.01 8.55
N TRP A 250 23.25 14.16 8.61
CA TRP A 250 23.50 15.29 7.71
C TRP A 250 24.26 16.45 8.37
N ALA A 251 24.82 16.23 9.57
CA ALA A 251 25.65 17.22 10.23
C ALA A 251 26.93 17.51 9.42
N PRO A 252 27.41 18.76 9.37
CA PRO A 252 28.70 19.08 8.75
C PRO A 252 29.82 18.22 9.36
N GLY A 253 30.62 17.55 8.53
CA GLY A 253 31.72 16.67 8.97
C GLY A 253 31.29 15.27 9.44
N SER A 254 30.02 14.88 9.30
CA SER A 254 29.60 13.51 9.59
C SER A 254 30.15 12.53 8.53
N ASN A 255 30.90 11.51 8.96
CA ASN A 255 31.25 10.36 8.11
C ASN A 255 30.09 9.35 8.13
N HIS A 256 29.09 9.55 7.27
CA HIS A 256 28.07 8.53 7.01
C HIS A 256 28.49 7.61 5.87
N ASP A 257 27.96 6.40 5.84
CA ASP A 257 28.19 5.48 4.73
C ASP A 257 27.36 5.86 3.49
N ASP A 258 27.83 5.41 2.33
CA ASP A 258 27.17 5.63 1.03
C ASP A 258 25.85 4.85 0.89
N TRP A 259 25.51 4.02 1.88
CA TRP A 259 24.33 3.18 1.87
C TRP A 259 23.08 3.98 2.27
N MET A 260 22.10 3.99 1.38
CA MET A 260 20.74 4.46 1.65
C MET A 260 19.84 3.24 1.91
N ARG A 261 19.17 3.22 3.06
CA ARG A 261 18.23 2.14 3.46
C ARG A 261 16.79 2.61 3.50
N ASP A 262 16.59 3.92 3.63
CA ASP A 262 15.29 4.55 3.61
C ASP A 262 15.37 5.89 2.87
N VAL A 263 14.21 6.49 2.58
CA VAL A 263 14.08 7.82 2.04
C VAL A 263 14.78 8.87 2.91
N HIS A 264 14.87 8.66 4.23
CA HIS A 264 15.56 9.59 5.15
C HIS A 264 17.06 9.75 4.87
N ASP A 265 17.67 8.73 4.23
CA ASP A 265 19.07 8.73 3.82
C ASP A 265 19.29 9.39 2.46
N SER A 266 18.21 9.77 1.77
CA SER A 266 18.25 10.16 0.36
C SER A 266 18.51 11.66 0.13
N PRO A 267 19.11 12.03 -1.01
CA PRO A 267 19.19 13.41 -1.44
C PRO A 267 17.83 14.11 -1.52
N ALA A 268 16.76 13.40 -1.93
CA ALA A 268 15.41 13.95 -2.00
C ALA A 268 14.93 14.45 -0.63
N TRP A 269 15.16 13.68 0.44
CA TRP A 269 14.78 14.09 1.80
C TRP A 269 15.48 15.37 2.24
N ARG A 270 16.77 15.48 1.92
CA ARG A 270 17.58 16.67 2.19
C ARG A 270 17.09 17.89 1.39
N GLU A 271 16.68 17.72 0.14
CA GLU A 271 16.14 18.80 -0.70
C GLU A 271 14.80 19.33 -0.16
N LEU A 272 13.96 18.46 0.41
CA LEU A 272 12.63 18.83 0.90
C LEU A 272 12.66 19.79 2.10
N TYR A 273 13.53 19.63 3.11
CA TYR A 273 13.53 20.55 4.26
C TYR A 273 14.90 21.12 4.62
N GLY A 274 15.92 20.88 3.78
CA GLY A 274 17.29 21.31 4.01
C GLY A 274 18.06 20.36 4.94
N SER A 275 19.38 20.58 5.03
CA SER A 275 20.31 19.74 5.80
C SER A 275 20.08 19.77 7.31
N SER A 276 19.51 20.84 7.86
CA SER A 276 19.30 20.98 9.31
C SER A 276 18.03 20.34 9.83
N TYR A 277 17.13 19.86 8.95
CA TYR A 277 15.82 19.28 9.26
C TYR A 277 15.23 19.80 10.60
N PRO A 278 14.81 21.08 10.62
CA PRO A 278 14.84 21.88 11.85
C PRO A 278 13.76 21.51 12.88
N SER A 279 12.73 20.77 12.47
CA SER A 279 11.59 20.43 13.32
C SER A 279 11.08 19.02 13.00
N PRO A 280 10.67 18.23 14.01
CA PRO A 280 10.03 16.93 13.78
C PRO A 280 8.64 17.06 13.16
N TYR A 281 8.07 18.29 13.14
CA TYR A 281 6.76 18.62 12.58
C TYR A 281 6.80 19.16 11.14
N ASN A 282 7.96 19.05 10.49
CA ASN A 282 8.11 19.27 9.05
C ASN A 282 7.75 17.99 8.29
N LEU A 283 6.45 17.74 8.14
CA LEU A 283 5.92 16.50 7.61
C LEU A 283 6.08 16.41 6.09
N VAL A 284 6.43 15.22 5.60
CA VAL A 284 6.45 14.83 4.20
C VAL A 284 5.43 13.70 4.03
N PHE A 285 4.49 13.89 3.12
CA PHE A 285 3.51 12.87 2.76
C PHE A 285 3.71 12.42 1.31
N GLY A 286 3.90 11.12 1.11
CA GLY A 286 3.76 10.50 -0.20
C GLY A 286 2.27 10.35 -0.54
N ILE A 287 1.90 10.60 -1.79
CA ILE A 287 0.52 10.47 -2.27
C ILE A 287 0.40 9.22 -3.14
N TYR A 288 -0.50 8.32 -2.75
CA TYR A 288 -0.84 7.12 -3.52
C TYR A 288 -2.19 7.27 -4.20
N VAL A 289 -2.26 6.78 -5.44
CA VAL A 289 -3.44 6.86 -6.28
C VAL A 289 -3.57 5.59 -7.11
N ASP A 290 -4.76 5.00 -7.07
CA ASP A 290 -5.07 3.82 -7.87
C ASP A 290 -6.57 3.62 -8.03
N TRP A 291 -6.97 2.92 -9.10
CA TRP A 291 -8.35 2.59 -9.40
C TRP A 291 -8.59 1.09 -9.28
N PHE A 292 -9.68 0.75 -8.60
CA PHE A 292 -10.08 -0.64 -8.40
C PHE A 292 -11.57 -0.82 -8.60
N ASN A 293 -11.96 -2.06 -8.93
CA ASN A 293 -13.36 -2.45 -8.93
C ASN A 293 -13.81 -2.76 -7.49
N PRO A 294 -14.76 -2.01 -6.91
CA PRO A 294 -15.23 -2.26 -5.54
C PRO A 294 -16.01 -3.58 -5.41
N PHE A 295 -16.50 -4.16 -6.51
CA PHE A 295 -17.24 -5.41 -6.51
C PHE A 295 -16.38 -6.64 -6.80
N THR A 296 -15.05 -6.48 -6.81
CA THR A 296 -14.04 -7.49 -7.19
C THR A 296 -14.10 -7.87 -8.67
N ASN A 297 -12.95 -8.25 -9.24
CA ASN A 297 -12.81 -8.60 -10.65
C ASN A 297 -13.32 -10.03 -10.94
N LYS A 298 -14.62 -10.27 -10.77
CA LYS A 298 -15.28 -11.52 -11.18
C LYS A 298 -15.84 -11.38 -12.60
N ILE A 299 -15.70 -12.42 -13.42
CA ILE A 299 -16.08 -12.42 -14.85
C ILE A 299 -17.55 -12.02 -15.08
N ALA A 300 -18.46 -12.43 -14.20
CA ALA A 300 -19.89 -12.06 -14.23
C ALA A 300 -20.26 -10.99 -13.17
N GLY A 301 -19.27 -10.26 -12.64
CA GLY A 301 -19.45 -9.26 -11.60
C GLY A 301 -19.79 -7.89 -12.17
N LYS A 302 -20.51 -7.06 -11.40
CA LYS A 302 -20.74 -5.66 -11.76
C LYS A 302 -19.39 -4.94 -11.91
N VAL A 303 -19.23 -4.18 -12.99
CA VAL A 303 -18.04 -3.36 -13.23
C VAL A 303 -18.34 -1.94 -12.78
N ALA A 304 -17.50 -1.42 -11.88
CA ALA A 304 -17.47 -0.03 -11.50
C ALA A 304 -16.02 0.34 -11.21
N SER A 305 -15.65 1.60 -11.43
CA SER A 305 -14.32 2.12 -11.17
C SER A 305 -14.35 3.08 -10.00
N CYS A 306 -13.57 2.79 -8.96
CA CYS A 306 -13.36 3.67 -7.80
C CYS A 306 -11.87 3.93 -7.64
N GLY A 307 -11.47 5.20 -7.68
CA GLY A 307 -10.11 5.64 -7.40
C GLY A 307 -9.96 5.96 -5.92
N VAL A 308 -8.92 5.46 -5.25
CA VAL A 308 -8.57 5.90 -3.89
C VAL A 308 -7.41 6.89 -3.95
N ILE A 309 -7.44 7.90 -3.07
CA ILE A 309 -6.32 8.82 -2.87
C ILE A 309 -5.92 8.71 -1.40
N ILE A 310 -4.66 8.31 -1.15
CA ILE A 310 -4.13 8.04 0.21
C ILE A 310 -2.85 8.85 0.43
N LEU A 311 -2.64 9.35 1.65
CA LEU A 311 -1.36 9.89 2.09
C LEU A 311 -0.66 8.94 3.06
N PHE A 312 0.65 8.79 2.86
CA PHE A 312 1.57 8.08 3.74
C PHE A 312 2.58 9.05 4.33
N CYS A 313 2.66 9.14 5.67
CA CYS A 313 3.63 10.01 6.33
C CYS A 313 5.03 9.38 6.25
N LEU A 314 5.88 9.90 5.34
CA LEU A 314 7.20 9.34 5.11
C LEU A 314 8.16 9.58 6.27
N ASN A 315 7.87 10.52 7.17
CA ASN A 315 8.66 10.77 8.38
C ASN A 315 8.69 9.58 9.34
N LEU A 316 7.69 8.70 9.28
CA LEU A 316 7.62 7.55 10.16
C LEU A 316 8.63 6.48 9.77
N ALA A 317 9.11 5.73 10.77
CA ALA A 317 9.90 4.54 10.55
C ALA A 317 9.15 3.51 9.67
N PRO A 318 9.84 2.68 8.87
CA PRO A 318 9.21 1.75 7.93
C PRO A 318 8.11 0.87 8.51
N HIS A 319 8.29 0.39 9.74
CA HIS A 319 7.35 -0.50 10.41
C HIS A 319 6.05 0.20 10.87
N LEU A 320 6.00 1.54 10.86
CA LEU A 320 4.83 2.36 11.20
C LEU A 320 4.20 3.02 9.96
N ARG A 321 5.03 3.44 8.99
CA ARG A 321 4.66 4.27 7.83
C ARG A 321 3.40 3.84 7.08
N TYR A 322 3.26 2.53 6.86
CA TYR A 322 2.19 1.95 6.02
C TYR A 322 1.12 1.21 6.81
N ARG A 323 1.09 1.34 8.14
CA ARG A 323 0.03 0.73 8.96
C ARG A 323 -1.30 1.46 8.74
N PRO A 324 -2.43 0.76 8.56
CA PRO A 324 -3.72 1.39 8.25
C PRO A 324 -4.14 2.52 9.19
N GLU A 325 -3.80 2.43 10.48
CA GLU A 325 -4.04 3.43 11.52
C GLU A 325 -3.24 4.73 11.36
N ASN A 326 -2.16 4.71 10.56
CA ASN A 326 -1.25 5.83 10.31
C ASN A 326 -1.43 6.45 8.92
N THR A 327 -2.38 5.95 8.12
CA THR A 327 -2.65 6.45 6.77
C THR A 327 -3.85 7.37 6.74
N PHE A 328 -3.85 8.33 5.81
CA PHE A 328 -4.95 9.28 5.62
C PHE A 328 -5.62 9.02 4.27
N ILE A 329 -6.89 8.66 4.27
CA ILE A 329 -7.67 8.50 3.03
C ILE A 329 -8.25 9.87 2.69
N VAL A 330 -7.65 10.54 1.71
CA VAL A 330 -8.08 11.87 1.24
C VAL A 330 -9.50 11.79 0.68
N GLY A 331 -9.74 10.82 -0.20
CA GLY A 331 -10.94 10.76 -1.02
C GLY A 331 -11.07 9.43 -1.75
N ILE A 332 -12.31 9.05 -2.05
CA ILE A 332 -12.61 7.96 -2.99
C ILE A 332 -13.43 8.54 -4.14
N THR A 333 -12.97 8.38 -5.38
CA THR A 333 -13.65 8.95 -6.55
C THR A 333 -15.06 8.36 -6.67
N PRO A 334 -16.07 9.17 -7.02
CA PRO A 334 -17.43 8.66 -7.11
C PRO A 334 -17.59 7.65 -8.28
N PRO A 335 -18.14 6.44 -8.05
CA PRO A 335 -18.46 5.49 -9.11
C PRO A 335 -19.59 6.00 -10.03
N PRO A 336 -19.86 5.35 -11.18
CA PRO A 336 -19.19 4.15 -11.71
C PRO A 336 -17.94 4.44 -12.56
N ASN A 337 -17.74 5.69 -13.00
CA ASN A 337 -16.71 6.02 -13.97
C ASN A 337 -15.48 6.66 -13.31
N ALA A 338 -14.30 6.40 -13.87
CA ALA A 338 -13.10 7.12 -13.50
C ALA A 338 -13.13 8.55 -14.06
N PRO A 339 -12.57 9.55 -13.37
CA PRO A 339 -12.38 10.88 -13.94
C PRO A 339 -11.35 10.84 -15.07
N SER A 340 -11.56 11.68 -16.08
CA SER A 340 -10.61 11.93 -17.17
C SER A 340 -9.39 12.72 -16.68
N ALA A 341 -8.35 12.81 -17.50
CA ALA A 341 -7.14 13.58 -17.21
C ALA A 341 -7.39 15.09 -16.99
N VAL A 342 -8.50 15.64 -17.51
CA VAL A 342 -8.92 17.02 -17.26
C VAL A 342 -9.75 17.10 -15.98
N THR A 343 -10.74 16.22 -15.84
CA THR A 343 -11.74 16.29 -14.76
C THR A 343 -11.21 15.81 -13.40
N ILE A 344 -10.11 15.05 -13.37
CA ILE A 344 -9.43 14.66 -12.12
C ILE A 344 -9.00 15.88 -11.29
N SER A 345 -8.73 17.01 -11.95
CA SER A 345 -8.41 18.27 -11.27
C SER A 345 -9.52 18.73 -10.31
N HIS A 346 -10.79 18.44 -10.60
CA HIS A 346 -11.90 18.79 -9.71
C HIS A 346 -11.90 17.99 -8.42
N ILE A 347 -11.52 16.71 -8.50
CA ILE A 347 -11.43 15.80 -7.36
C ILE A 347 -10.23 16.19 -6.48
N LEU A 348 -9.10 16.58 -7.09
CA LEU A 348 -7.88 16.89 -6.35
C LEU A 348 -7.85 18.29 -5.75
N HIS A 349 -8.53 19.25 -6.38
CA HIS A 349 -8.43 20.65 -6.00
C HIS A 349 -8.77 20.93 -4.52
N PRO A 350 -9.87 20.41 -3.93
CA PRO A 350 -10.20 20.69 -2.52
C PRO A 350 -9.08 20.26 -1.56
N PHE A 351 -8.53 19.07 -1.79
CA PHE A 351 -7.44 18.53 -1.00
C PHE A 351 -6.17 19.36 -1.14
N VAL A 352 -5.75 19.66 -2.38
CA VAL A 352 -4.52 20.42 -2.60
C VAL A 352 -4.64 21.86 -2.08
N ALA A 353 -5.82 22.47 -2.22
CA ALA A 353 -6.12 23.77 -1.63
C ALA A 353 -6.02 23.74 -0.08
N CYS A 354 -6.48 22.66 0.55
CA CYS A 354 -6.32 22.44 1.98
C CYS A 354 -4.85 22.28 2.39
N ILE A 355 -4.05 21.50 1.64
CA ILE A 355 -2.62 21.31 1.95
C ILE A 355 -1.79 22.57 1.72
N ARG A 356 -2.17 23.42 0.76
CA ARG A 356 -1.44 24.65 0.41
C ARG A 356 -1.16 25.56 1.62
N LYS A 357 -2.03 25.57 2.64
CA LYS A 357 -1.80 26.36 3.87
C LYS A 357 -0.62 25.87 4.70
N TYR A 358 -0.38 24.56 4.68
CA TYR A 358 0.73 23.90 5.38
C TYR A 358 2.04 23.88 4.56
N ASP A 359 1.96 24.03 3.23
CA ASP A 359 3.13 24.14 2.32
C ASP A 359 3.88 25.49 2.45
N SER A 360 3.33 26.44 3.21
CA SER A 360 3.95 27.75 3.40
C SER A 360 5.29 27.68 4.14
N ALA A 361 6.09 28.74 4.03
CA ALA A 361 7.38 28.82 4.73
C ALA A 361 7.23 28.76 6.26
N VAL A 362 6.14 29.32 6.79
CA VAL A 362 5.84 29.37 8.23
C VAL A 362 5.07 28.13 8.69
N GLY A 363 4.28 27.51 7.81
CA GLY A 363 3.38 26.42 8.17
C GLY A 363 2.07 26.92 8.76
N SER A 364 1.39 26.07 9.52
CA SER A 364 0.17 26.43 10.27
C SER A 364 0.22 25.86 11.68
N ALA A 365 -0.30 26.61 12.65
CA ALA A 365 -0.35 26.17 14.04
C ALA A 365 -1.44 25.11 14.23
N VAL A 366 -1.09 24.02 14.90
CA VAL A 366 -1.99 22.91 15.23
C VAL A 366 -1.89 22.61 16.72
N LEU A 367 -3.04 22.60 17.40
CA LEU A 367 -3.15 22.23 18.80
C LEU A 367 -3.06 20.71 18.92
N THR A 368 -2.24 20.21 19.84
CA THR A 368 -2.14 18.77 20.13
C THR A 368 -2.14 18.55 21.64
N SER A 369 -2.43 17.33 22.10
CA SER A 369 -2.38 16.99 23.53
C SER A 369 -1.00 17.27 24.17
N LYS A 370 0.09 17.07 23.42
CA LYS A 370 1.46 17.35 23.87
C LYS A 370 1.86 18.83 23.73
N HIS A 371 1.21 19.57 22.84
CA HIS A 371 1.45 21.01 22.60
C HIS A 371 0.13 21.78 22.70
N PRO A 372 -0.38 22.01 23.93
CA PRO A 372 -1.64 22.73 24.15
C PRO A 372 -1.57 24.20 23.71
N GLU A 373 -0.37 24.79 23.66
CA GLU A 373 -0.11 26.13 23.11
C GLU A 373 -0.01 26.14 21.56
N GLY A 374 -0.11 24.97 20.94
CA GLY A 374 0.01 24.78 19.51
C GLY A 374 1.44 24.56 19.03
N VAL A 375 1.58 23.77 17.96
CA VAL A 375 2.84 23.56 17.26
C VAL A 375 2.68 23.91 15.78
N TYR A 376 3.65 24.63 15.22
CA TYR A 376 3.66 24.93 13.81
C TYR A 376 4.06 23.69 13.01
N ILE A 377 3.17 23.26 12.13
CA ILE A 377 3.42 22.14 11.23
C ILE A 377 3.59 22.65 9.80
N ARG A 378 4.53 22.04 9.09
CA ARG A 378 4.72 22.23 7.65
C ARG A 378 4.46 20.92 6.95
N VAL A 379 3.85 20.96 5.77
CA VAL A 379 3.54 19.76 5.00
C VAL A 379 4.04 19.92 3.57
N LYS A 380 4.83 18.95 3.12
CA LYS A 380 5.21 18.78 1.71
C LYS A 380 4.61 17.50 1.17
N LEU A 381 4.07 17.54 -0.05
CA LEU A 381 3.64 16.34 -0.76
C LEU A 381 4.75 15.88 -1.70
N ALA A 382 5.32 14.71 -1.44
CA ALA A 382 6.22 14.00 -2.32
C ALA A 382 6.51 12.58 -1.76
N PRO A 383 6.66 11.55 -2.60
CA PRO A 383 6.39 11.54 -4.04
C PRO A 383 4.94 11.17 -4.40
N LEU A 384 4.57 11.33 -5.67
CA LEU A 384 3.40 10.70 -6.30
C LEU A 384 3.73 9.24 -6.66
N MET A 385 3.03 8.31 -6.02
CA MET A 385 3.13 6.86 -6.20
C MET A 385 1.85 6.35 -6.86
N ALA A 386 1.96 5.87 -8.09
CA ALA A 386 0.81 5.38 -8.84
C ALA A 386 1.30 4.47 -9.98
N ASP A 387 0.38 3.74 -10.62
CA ASP A 387 0.70 3.12 -11.90
C ASP A 387 1.04 4.17 -12.99
N LEU A 388 1.47 3.71 -14.16
CA LEU A 388 1.82 4.64 -15.24
C LEU A 388 0.63 5.50 -15.66
N LEU A 389 -0.57 4.95 -15.85
CA LEU A 389 -1.73 5.72 -16.35
C LEU A 389 -2.21 6.76 -15.34
N ALA A 390 -2.36 6.37 -14.08
CA ALA A 390 -2.72 7.21 -12.95
C ALA A 390 -1.69 8.31 -12.72
N SER A 391 -0.38 8.00 -12.77
CA SER A 391 0.68 9.00 -12.63
C SER A 391 0.66 10.02 -13.77
N LYS A 392 0.31 9.64 -15.01
CA LYS A 392 0.10 10.61 -16.12
C LYS A 392 -1.09 11.52 -15.88
N LYS A 393 -2.23 10.96 -15.45
CA LYS A 393 -3.43 11.74 -15.14
C LYS A 393 -3.18 12.74 -14.02
N PHE A 394 -2.53 12.32 -12.93
CA PHE A 394 -2.26 13.17 -11.76
C PHE A 394 -1.09 14.14 -11.94
N GLY A 395 -0.02 13.68 -12.60
CA GLY A 395 1.16 14.48 -12.89
C GLY A 395 0.99 15.44 -14.07
N GLY A 396 -0.11 15.32 -14.83
CA GLY A 396 -0.40 16.20 -15.96
C GLY A 396 0.40 15.87 -17.21
N PHE A 397 0.84 14.63 -17.40
CA PHE A 397 1.66 14.22 -18.54
C PHE A 397 0.86 13.53 -19.65
N GLY A 398 1.52 13.38 -20.81
CA GLY A 398 1.08 12.57 -21.95
C GLY A 398 0.85 11.11 -21.57
N SER A 399 -0.14 10.46 -22.19
CA SER A 399 -0.33 9.01 -22.06
C SER A 399 0.88 8.26 -22.64
N PRO A 400 1.01 6.94 -22.39
CA PRO A 400 2.06 6.13 -23.01
C PRO A 400 2.06 6.14 -24.55
N ALA A 401 0.94 6.50 -25.19
CA ALA A 401 0.80 6.63 -26.64
C ALA A 401 1.22 8.02 -27.18
N HIS A 402 1.47 9.00 -26.31
CA HIS A 402 1.86 10.35 -26.72
C HIS A 402 3.30 10.39 -27.24
N ARG A 403 3.60 11.24 -28.24
CA ARG A 403 4.98 11.42 -28.77
C ARG A 403 6.00 11.64 -27.65
N TYR A 404 5.66 12.51 -26.69
CA TYR A 404 6.45 12.70 -25.47
C TYR A 404 5.80 11.95 -24.29
N LEU A 405 5.96 10.63 -24.27
CA LEU A 405 5.35 9.77 -23.26
C LEU A 405 5.96 9.97 -21.86
N CYS A 406 7.27 10.17 -21.77
CA CYS A 406 8.02 10.12 -20.51
C CYS A 406 7.81 11.36 -19.61
N SER A 407 7.70 11.12 -18.29
CA SER A 407 7.63 12.19 -17.28
C SER A 407 9.00 12.77 -16.93
N HIS A 408 10.09 12.06 -17.23
CA HIS A 408 11.45 12.43 -16.83
C HIS A 408 12.29 13.01 -17.98
N CYS A 409 11.99 12.65 -19.22
CA CYS A 409 12.72 13.12 -20.39
C CYS A 409 11.80 13.44 -21.58
N LEU A 410 12.40 13.99 -22.63
CA LEU A 410 11.75 14.36 -23.89
C LEU A 410 12.05 13.37 -25.03
N CYS A 411 12.48 12.14 -24.69
CA CYS A 411 12.67 11.08 -25.68
C CYS A 411 11.36 10.82 -26.44
N PRO A 412 11.35 10.95 -27.78
CA PRO A 412 10.17 10.66 -28.59
C PRO A 412 9.78 9.17 -28.55
N ALA A 413 8.49 8.88 -28.73
CA ALA A 413 7.94 7.52 -28.74
C ALA A 413 8.53 6.64 -29.86
N ASP A 414 8.92 7.24 -30.98
CA ASP A 414 9.61 6.62 -32.11
C ASP A 414 11.06 6.25 -31.81
N GLU A 415 11.65 6.82 -30.76
CA GLU A 415 13.05 6.60 -30.35
C GLU A 415 13.19 5.73 -29.10
N ILE A 416 12.11 5.05 -28.66
CA ILE A 416 12.09 4.27 -27.41
C ILE A 416 13.14 3.13 -27.38
N GLU A 417 13.55 2.63 -28.55
CA GLU A 417 14.55 1.57 -28.67
C GLU A 417 15.98 2.05 -28.42
N ILE A 418 16.23 3.35 -28.47
CA ILE A 418 17.53 3.92 -28.10
C ILE A 418 17.80 3.56 -26.63
N THR A 419 19.03 3.14 -26.33
CA THR A 419 19.46 2.78 -24.97
C THR A 419 20.44 3.79 -24.36
N ASN A 420 20.91 4.75 -25.15
CA ASN A 420 21.81 5.81 -24.68
C ASN A 420 21.04 6.89 -23.90
N ILE A 421 20.93 6.70 -22.58
CA ILE A 421 20.22 7.61 -21.67
C ILE A 421 20.81 9.03 -21.73
N ALA A 422 22.13 9.15 -21.91
CA ALA A 422 22.82 10.45 -21.91
C ALA A 422 22.43 11.33 -23.10
N ALA A 423 21.91 10.75 -24.18
CA ALA A 423 21.43 11.48 -25.34
C ALA A 423 20.03 12.10 -25.13
N TRP A 424 19.28 11.68 -24.10
CA TRP A 424 17.91 12.14 -23.90
C TRP A 424 17.85 13.48 -23.18
N PRO A 425 17.22 14.51 -23.76
CA PRO A 425 16.99 15.76 -23.05
C PRO A 425 16.09 15.51 -21.83
N LYS A 426 16.58 15.83 -20.63
CA LYS A 426 15.81 15.71 -19.39
C LYS A 426 14.75 16.81 -19.32
N ARG A 427 13.58 16.51 -18.74
CA ARG A 427 12.58 17.52 -18.42
C ARG A 427 13.03 18.32 -17.20
N ASP A 428 12.73 19.62 -17.21
CA ASP A 428 12.95 20.51 -16.07
C ASP A 428 11.62 20.83 -15.38
N GLY A 429 11.60 20.76 -14.05
CA GLY A 429 10.39 20.96 -13.26
C GLY A 429 9.79 22.37 -13.37
N ALA A 430 10.62 23.40 -13.51
CA ALA A 430 10.15 24.78 -13.67
C ALA A 430 9.59 25.01 -15.08
N VAL A 431 10.23 24.45 -16.12
CA VAL A 431 9.71 24.48 -17.49
C VAL A 431 8.35 23.76 -17.57
N VAL A 432 8.24 22.56 -16.99
CA VAL A 432 6.98 21.80 -16.97
C VAL A 432 5.88 22.59 -16.25
N ARG A 433 6.18 23.24 -15.12
CA ARG A 433 5.21 24.11 -14.44
C ARG A 433 4.76 25.29 -15.33
N GLY A 434 5.70 25.93 -16.02
CA GLY A 434 5.38 27.02 -16.97
C GLY A 434 4.48 26.55 -18.12
N GLN A 435 4.74 25.36 -18.68
CA GLN A 435 3.91 24.74 -19.71
C GLN A 435 2.49 24.42 -19.20
N ALA A 436 2.39 23.84 -18.00
CA ALA A 436 1.11 23.55 -17.35
C ALA A 436 0.28 24.83 -17.08
N GLU A 437 0.93 25.91 -16.63
CA GLU A 437 0.26 27.20 -16.44
C GLU A 437 -0.21 27.83 -17.74
N ALA A 438 0.58 27.73 -18.82
CA ALA A 438 0.17 28.20 -20.14
C ALA A 438 -1.06 27.43 -20.64
N TRP A 439 -1.07 26.10 -20.46
CA TRP A 439 -2.23 25.26 -20.76
C TRP A 439 -3.47 25.68 -19.96
N LEU A 440 -3.33 25.97 -18.66
CA LEU A 440 -4.45 26.43 -17.83
C LEU A 440 -5.04 27.75 -18.32
N LYS A 441 -4.16 28.71 -18.67
CA LYS A 441 -4.52 30.07 -19.09
C LYS A 441 -5.14 30.13 -20.49
N GLU A 442 -4.92 29.12 -21.33
CA GLU A 442 -5.48 29.04 -22.67
C GLU A 442 -7.01 28.99 -22.64
N ALA A 443 -7.64 29.84 -23.45
CA ALA A 443 -9.08 30.13 -23.40
C ALA A 443 -9.91 29.19 -24.29
N THR A 444 -9.28 28.49 -25.22
CA THR A 444 -9.90 27.58 -26.18
C THR A 444 -9.54 26.12 -25.89
N LYS A 445 -10.44 25.18 -26.25
CA LYS A 445 -10.14 23.74 -26.16
C LYS A 445 -9.04 23.36 -27.15
N SER A 446 -9.20 23.75 -28.41
CA SER A 446 -8.22 23.51 -29.47
C SER A 446 -6.82 24.06 -29.15
N GLY A 447 -6.73 25.25 -28.52
CA GLY A 447 -5.46 25.80 -28.07
C GLY A 447 -4.81 24.95 -26.97
N ARG A 448 -5.61 24.46 -26.01
CA ARG A 448 -5.14 23.52 -24.98
C ARG A 448 -4.67 22.20 -25.58
N ASP A 449 -5.38 21.68 -26.57
CA ASP A 449 -5.02 20.46 -27.27
C ASP A 449 -3.73 20.63 -28.07
N ALA A 450 -3.54 21.78 -28.73
CA ALA A 450 -2.30 22.12 -29.43
C ALA A 450 -1.09 22.25 -28.49
N LEU A 451 -1.28 22.88 -27.32
CA LEU A 451 -0.24 22.97 -26.27
C LEU A 451 0.10 21.58 -25.71
N PHE A 452 -0.92 20.74 -25.48
CA PHE A 452 -0.69 19.39 -25.01
C PHE A 452 0.03 18.52 -26.06
N LYS A 453 -0.38 18.59 -27.34
CA LYS A 453 0.27 17.87 -28.44
C LYS A 453 1.75 18.24 -28.60
N SER A 454 2.09 19.51 -28.39
CA SER A 454 3.47 20.00 -28.52
C SER A 454 4.36 19.71 -27.30
N THR A 455 3.81 19.73 -26.08
CA THR A 455 4.62 19.63 -24.84
C THR A 455 4.46 18.31 -24.08
N GLY A 456 3.33 17.63 -24.28
CA GLY A 456 2.85 16.51 -23.48
C GLY A 456 2.50 16.89 -22.05
N VAL A 457 2.22 18.16 -21.76
CA VAL A 457 1.97 18.67 -20.40
C VAL A 457 0.61 19.37 -20.29
N ARG A 458 -0.08 19.16 -19.17
CA ARG A 458 -1.37 19.74 -18.79
C ARG A 458 -1.35 20.19 -17.34
N TRP A 459 -2.31 21.06 -17.00
CA TRP A 459 -2.48 21.52 -15.63
C TRP A 459 -3.14 20.47 -14.73
N THR A 460 -2.59 20.32 -13.52
CA THR A 460 -3.22 19.64 -12.39
C THR A 460 -3.03 20.47 -11.11
N PRO A 461 -3.89 20.30 -10.09
CA PRO A 461 -3.79 21.05 -8.85
C PRO A 461 -2.44 20.89 -8.13
N LEU A 462 -1.68 19.81 -8.37
CA LEU A 462 -0.36 19.62 -7.76
C LEU A 462 0.62 20.75 -8.09
N HIS A 463 0.49 21.41 -9.25
CA HIS A 463 1.30 22.57 -9.61
C HIS A 463 1.05 23.80 -8.71
N MET A 464 -0.02 23.82 -7.90
CA MET A 464 -0.28 24.87 -6.92
C MET A 464 0.68 24.81 -5.72
N LEU A 465 1.30 23.66 -5.46
CA LEU A 465 2.23 23.45 -4.36
C LEU A 465 3.62 23.87 -4.81
N LYS A 466 4.19 24.89 -4.15
CA LYS A 466 5.49 25.44 -4.56
C LYS A 466 6.61 24.44 -4.27
N SER A 467 6.46 23.63 -3.23
CA SER A 467 7.43 22.59 -2.89
C SER A 467 7.42 21.40 -3.85
N TYR A 468 6.40 21.24 -4.70
CA TYR A 468 6.23 20.05 -5.53
C TYR A 468 6.94 20.23 -6.88
N ASP A 469 7.97 19.42 -7.13
CA ASP A 469 8.62 19.32 -8.44
C ASP A 469 7.88 18.27 -9.31
N PRO A 470 7.25 18.68 -10.43
CA PRO A 470 6.43 17.78 -11.25
C PRO A 470 7.23 16.71 -11.99
N VAL A 471 8.56 16.79 -12.01
CA VAL A 471 9.43 15.81 -12.66
C VAL A 471 10.11 14.92 -11.62
N LYS A 472 10.75 15.52 -10.60
CA LYS A 472 11.50 14.77 -9.59
C LYS A 472 10.61 14.03 -8.58
N HIS A 473 9.42 14.54 -8.30
CA HIS A 473 8.51 13.98 -7.29
C HIS A 473 7.48 13.00 -7.87
N VAL A 474 7.64 12.59 -9.13
CA VAL A 474 6.86 11.50 -9.72
C VAL A 474 7.69 10.22 -9.61
N MET A 475 7.18 9.22 -8.89
CA MET A 475 7.83 7.92 -8.80
C MET A 475 7.40 7.03 -9.94
N LEU A 476 8.34 6.21 -10.41
CA LEU A 476 8.01 5.08 -11.26
C LEU A 476 7.57 3.92 -10.37
N GLY A 477 6.38 3.40 -10.61
CA GLY A 477 5.86 2.36 -9.74
C GLY A 477 6.65 1.07 -9.83
N PHE A 478 7.32 0.69 -8.74
CA PHE A 478 8.15 -0.52 -8.70
C PHE A 478 7.32 -1.76 -9.02
N MET A 479 6.11 -1.89 -8.45
CA MET A 479 5.25 -3.04 -8.68
C MET A 479 4.73 -3.06 -10.12
N HIS A 480 4.04 -1.98 -10.53
CA HIS A 480 3.38 -1.91 -11.83
C HIS A 480 4.35 -1.81 -13.01
N ASN A 481 5.45 -1.07 -12.88
CA ASN A 481 6.41 -0.94 -13.97
C ASN A 481 7.37 -2.12 -14.00
N THR A 482 8.08 -2.41 -12.91
CA THR A 482 9.15 -3.41 -12.92
C THR A 482 8.59 -4.83 -12.96
N LEU A 483 7.66 -5.16 -12.07
CA LEU A 483 7.15 -6.53 -11.96
C LEU A 483 6.12 -6.79 -13.07
N GLU A 484 4.97 -6.11 -13.02
CA GLU A 484 3.88 -6.35 -13.97
C GLU A 484 4.18 -5.82 -15.38
N GLY A 485 4.99 -4.78 -15.51
CA GLY A 485 5.36 -4.23 -16.80
C GLY A 485 6.47 -5.04 -17.46
N LEU A 486 7.62 -5.20 -16.78
CA LEU A 486 8.81 -5.83 -17.38
C LEU A 486 8.83 -7.34 -17.24
N LEU A 487 8.74 -7.86 -16.01
CA LEU A 487 8.89 -9.30 -15.76
C LEU A 487 7.74 -10.10 -16.36
N GLN A 488 6.51 -9.61 -16.21
CA GLN A 488 5.34 -10.22 -16.86
C GLN A 488 5.47 -10.23 -18.38
N THR A 489 5.86 -9.11 -18.99
CA THR A 489 6.03 -9.02 -20.45
C THR A 489 7.16 -9.93 -20.92
N HIS A 490 8.26 -10.04 -20.17
CA HIS A 490 9.32 -10.99 -20.50
C HIS A 490 8.80 -12.43 -20.46
N LEU A 491 8.13 -12.82 -19.37
CA LEU A 491 7.60 -14.17 -19.18
C LEU A 491 6.55 -14.54 -20.25
N ARG A 492 5.59 -13.65 -20.51
CA ARG A 492 4.44 -13.93 -21.38
C ARG A 492 4.72 -13.64 -22.85
N SER A 493 5.31 -12.49 -23.16
CA SER A 493 5.47 -12.05 -24.55
C SER A 493 6.80 -12.49 -25.16
N ARG A 494 7.89 -12.53 -24.38
CA ARG A 494 9.22 -12.92 -24.88
C ARG A 494 9.47 -14.43 -24.76
N TRP A 495 9.09 -15.05 -23.64
CA TRP A 495 9.23 -16.50 -23.43
C TRP A 495 7.98 -17.32 -23.79
N LYS A 496 6.87 -16.66 -24.15
CA LYS A 496 5.61 -17.30 -24.56
C LYS A 496 5.04 -18.27 -23.52
N LEU A 497 5.31 -18.01 -22.23
CA LEU A 497 4.89 -18.86 -21.14
C LEU A 497 3.55 -18.36 -20.58
N GLY A 498 2.46 -19.06 -20.92
CA GLY A 498 1.09 -18.70 -20.51
C GLY A 498 0.37 -17.71 -21.43
N GLU A 499 0.77 -17.62 -22.71
CA GLU A 499 0.08 -16.84 -23.75
C GLU A 499 -1.33 -17.42 -23.99
N GLN A 500 -2.37 -16.58 -23.95
CA GLN A 500 -3.72 -17.00 -24.33
C GLN A 500 -3.87 -16.85 -25.84
N SER A 501 -4.51 -17.81 -26.51
CA SER A 501 -4.84 -17.71 -27.94
C SER A 501 -5.74 -16.51 -28.29
N SER A 502 -6.36 -15.87 -27.28
CA SER A 502 -7.17 -14.65 -27.38
C SER A 502 -6.37 -13.34 -27.31
N ASP A 503 -5.05 -13.38 -27.03
CA ASP A 503 -4.23 -12.16 -26.91
C ASP A 503 -4.01 -11.44 -28.25
N LYS A 504 -4.29 -12.09 -29.39
CA LYS A 504 -4.32 -11.45 -30.72
C LYS A 504 -5.54 -10.54 -30.94
N ALA A 505 -6.65 -10.75 -30.21
CA ALA A 505 -7.81 -9.88 -30.26
C ALA A 505 -7.73 -8.79 -29.18
N ARG A 506 -7.23 -9.11 -27.98
CA ARG A 506 -7.19 -8.17 -26.85
C ARG A 506 -6.13 -7.07 -26.94
N THR A 507 -5.09 -7.22 -27.77
CA THR A 507 -4.04 -6.19 -27.86
C THR A 507 -4.45 -4.97 -28.68
N SER A 508 -5.45 -5.05 -29.56
CA SER A 508 -6.13 -3.87 -30.11
C SER A 508 -7.11 -3.26 -29.11
N ASP A 509 -7.82 -4.09 -28.35
CA ASP A 509 -8.92 -3.63 -27.50
C ASP A 509 -8.47 -2.93 -26.20
N LEU A 510 -7.24 -3.17 -25.73
CA LEU A 510 -6.69 -2.54 -24.52
C LEU A 510 -6.27 -1.07 -24.69
N VAL A 511 -6.29 -0.55 -25.92
CA VAL A 511 -6.07 0.89 -26.17
C VAL A 511 -7.41 1.64 -26.27
N ASP A 512 -8.50 0.94 -26.58
CA ASP A 512 -9.83 1.55 -26.81
C ASP A 512 -10.83 1.34 -25.65
N GLU A 513 -10.70 0.32 -24.79
CA GLU A 513 -11.68 0.08 -23.71
C GLU A 513 -11.62 1.09 -22.56
N ASP A 514 -10.51 1.82 -22.37
CA ASP A 514 -10.40 2.84 -21.32
C ASP A 514 -10.92 4.23 -21.73
N GLU A 515 -11.24 4.44 -23.03
CA GLU A 515 -11.79 5.71 -23.54
C GLU A 515 -13.13 5.57 -24.29
N ARG A 516 -13.68 4.37 -24.52
CA ARG A 516 -14.96 4.17 -25.20
C ARG A 516 -16.00 3.42 -24.35
N TRP A 517 -16.64 4.12 -23.42
CA TRP A 517 -17.93 3.70 -22.86
C TRP A 517 -19.02 4.17 -23.82
N THR A 518 -19.53 3.29 -24.67
CA THR A 518 -20.70 3.59 -25.51
C THR A 518 -21.94 3.82 -24.64
N GLU A 519 -22.79 4.75 -25.08
CA GLU A 519 -24.05 5.11 -24.43
C GLU A 519 -25.06 3.93 -24.37
N ASP A 520 -24.76 2.82 -25.07
CA ASP A 520 -25.64 1.64 -25.20
C ASP A 520 -25.74 0.78 -23.92
N ALA A 521 -24.71 0.75 -23.07
CA ALA A 521 -24.81 0.04 -21.77
C ALA A 521 -25.81 0.71 -20.80
N SER A 522 -26.18 1.97 -21.07
CA SER A 522 -27.24 2.69 -20.35
C SER A 522 -28.64 2.32 -20.86
N GLN A 523 -28.75 1.83 -22.09
CA GLN A 523 -30.02 1.41 -22.69
C GLN A 523 -30.37 -0.05 -22.38
N GLU A 524 -29.39 -0.96 -22.34
CA GLU A 524 -29.64 -2.36 -21.95
C GLU A 524 -30.09 -2.48 -20.48
N SER A 525 -29.62 -1.58 -19.62
CA SER A 525 -30.08 -1.48 -18.21
C SER A 525 -31.49 -0.89 -18.08
N ALA A 526 -31.99 -0.19 -19.11
CA ALA A 526 -33.33 0.39 -19.13
C ALA A 526 -34.37 -0.59 -19.74
N ALA A 527 -33.97 -1.36 -20.76
CA ALA A 527 -34.82 -2.36 -21.39
C ALA A 527 -35.14 -3.55 -20.45
N GLU A 528 -34.18 -4.02 -19.64
CA GLU A 528 -34.45 -5.05 -18.62
C GLU A 528 -35.34 -4.55 -17.45
N LEU A 529 -35.53 -3.23 -17.34
CA LEU A 529 -36.42 -2.60 -16.36
C LEU A 529 -37.85 -2.44 -16.89
N GLU A 530 -38.05 -2.42 -18.20
CA GLU A 530 -39.37 -2.37 -18.85
C GLU A 530 -40.01 -3.77 -18.95
N ASP A 531 -39.22 -4.83 -19.14
CA ASP A 531 -39.71 -6.22 -19.16
C ASP A 531 -40.18 -6.75 -17.79
N LEU A 532 -40.00 -5.96 -16.72
CA LEU A 532 -40.51 -6.23 -15.37
C LEU A 532 -41.81 -5.47 -15.03
N PHE A 533 -42.42 -4.77 -16.01
CA PHE A 533 -43.68 -4.03 -15.85
C PHE A 533 -44.76 -4.39 -16.88
N ASP A 534 -44.73 -5.58 -17.48
CA ASP A 534 -45.94 -6.12 -18.13
C ASP A 534 -46.73 -7.01 -17.16
N GLY A 535 -47.81 -6.45 -16.62
CA GLY A 535 -48.68 -7.18 -15.71
C GLY A 535 -49.58 -6.31 -14.85
N SER A 536 -50.28 -5.33 -15.42
CA SER A 536 -51.65 -4.94 -14.99
C SER A 536 -52.20 -3.78 -15.81
N GLU A 537 -53.25 -4.06 -16.57
CA GLU A 537 -54.12 -3.03 -17.16
C GLU A 537 -54.83 -2.19 -16.08
N PRO A 538 -55.02 -0.88 -16.28
CA PRO A 538 -55.94 -0.07 -15.47
C PRO A 538 -57.35 0.01 -16.13
N PRO A 539 -58.44 0.05 -15.34
CA PRO A 539 -59.78 0.33 -15.87
C PRO A 539 -59.95 1.83 -16.15
N GLY A 540 -60.63 2.14 -17.24
CA GLY A 540 -60.62 3.47 -17.86
C GLY A 540 -61.71 4.47 -17.49
N SER A 541 -61.80 5.45 -18.40
CA SER A 541 -62.78 6.56 -18.58
C SER A 541 -62.44 7.84 -17.79
N LEU A 542 -62.42 9.06 -18.35
CA LEU A 542 -63.09 9.65 -19.53
C LEU A 542 -62.25 10.78 -20.16
N SER A 543 -62.40 10.96 -21.48
CA SER A 543 -61.99 12.13 -22.27
C SER A 543 -63.09 13.23 -22.24
N PRO A 544 -62.89 14.44 -22.84
CA PRO A 544 -63.08 14.55 -24.29
C PRO A 544 -62.24 15.63 -25.04
N THR A 545 -62.00 15.36 -26.34
CA THR A 545 -62.02 16.26 -27.55
C THR A 545 -61.11 17.50 -27.62
N SER A 546 -60.50 17.91 -28.75
CA SER A 546 -60.53 17.48 -30.15
C SER A 546 -59.44 18.19 -30.99
N THR A 547 -58.88 17.44 -31.95
CA THR A 547 -58.67 17.79 -33.40
C THR A 547 -57.65 18.81 -33.92
N HIS A 548 -56.88 18.29 -34.91
CA HIS A 548 -56.45 18.88 -36.20
C HIS A 548 -55.30 19.93 -36.16
N HIS A 549 -54.31 20.00 -37.06
CA HIS A 549 -54.07 19.41 -38.39
C HIS A 549 -52.54 19.43 -38.69
N SER A 550 -52.06 18.43 -39.44
CA SER A 550 -50.82 18.48 -40.23
C SER A 550 -51.07 19.26 -41.53
N LEU A 551 -50.04 19.88 -42.13
CA LEU A 551 -49.77 19.87 -43.58
C LEU A 551 -48.49 20.64 -43.96
N ALA A 552 -47.79 20.04 -44.91
CA ALA A 552 -46.59 20.51 -45.60
C ALA A 552 -46.90 21.52 -46.72
N SER A 553 -45.88 22.25 -47.18
CA SER A 553 -45.41 22.28 -48.59
C SER A 553 -44.54 23.50 -48.90
N ASP A 554 -43.38 23.23 -49.50
CA ASP A 554 -42.76 23.86 -50.68
C ASP A 554 -43.03 25.34 -51.00
N SER A 555 -41.96 26.11 -51.27
CA SER A 555 -41.52 26.38 -52.66
C SER A 555 -40.53 27.56 -52.78
N ASP A 556 -39.56 27.33 -53.66
CA ASP A 556 -38.64 28.18 -54.43
C ASP A 556 -38.80 29.71 -54.47
N SER A 557 -37.64 30.40 -54.52
CA SER A 557 -37.12 31.16 -55.70
C SER A 557 -36.31 32.42 -55.29
N VAL A 558 -34.99 32.44 -55.54
CA VAL A 558 -34.20 33.00 -56.68
C VAL A 558 -33.92 34.53 -56.63
N MET A 559 -32.65 34.85 -56.91
CA MET A 559 -31.99 36.11 -57.36
C MET A 559 -31.45 37.06 -56.27
N ASP A 560 -30.13 37.21 -56.07
CA ASP A 560 -29.01 37.63 -56.94
C ASP A 560 -28.73 39.15 -56.81
N THR A 561 -27.51 39.52 -56.39
CA THR A 561 -26.75 40.70 -56.88
C THR A 561 -25.36 40.80 -56.24
N ARG A 562 -24.36 40.70 -57.12
CA ARG A 562 -22.94 41.05 -56.97
C ARG A 562 -22.70 42.49 -56.49
N SER A 563 -21.59 42.72 -55.79
CA SER A 563 -20.64 43.80 -56.15
C SER A 563 -19.22 43.53 -55.62
N THR A 564 -18.23 44.03 -56.34
CA THR A 564 -16.84 43.57 -56.45
C THR A 564 -15.85 44.67 -56.00
N THR A 565 -14.79 44.27 -55.25
CA THR A 565 -13.38 44.81 -55.21
C THR A 565 -13.10 46.27 -54.77
N PRO A 566 -11.83 46.70 -54.48
CA PRO A 566 -10.53 46.00 -54.36
C PRO A 566 -9.67 46.36 -53.11
N THR A 567 -8.56 45.63 -52.97
CA THR A 567 -7.35 45.83 -52.12
C THR A 567 -6.63 47.17 -52.35
N PRO A 568 -5.77 47.62 -51.39
CA PRO A 568 -4.32 47.53 -51.60
C PRO A 568 -3.48 47.22 -50.34
N SER A 569 -2.27 46.71 -50.57
CA SER A 569 -1.24 46.39 -49.57
C SER A 569 -0.35 47.58 -49.21
N VAL A 570 0.07 47.72 -47.94
CA VAL A 570 1.41 48.22 -47.51
C VAL A 570 1.74 47.68 -46.09
N ASN A 571 2.87 46.99 -45.94
CA ASN A 571 3.64 46.72 -44.69
C ASN A 571 4.81 47.75 -44.61
N PRO A 572 5.67 47.88 -43.56
CA PRO A 572 5.88 47.03 -42.36
C PRO A 572 6.14 47.80 -41.02
N THR A 573 6.20 47.11 -39.86
CA THR A 573 7.39 47.11 -38.93
C THR A 573 7.20 46.30 -37.62
N ALA A 574 8.20 45.44 -37.38
CA ALA A 574 8.87 45.04 -36.13
C ALA A 574 8.09 44.41 -34.95
N ARG A 575 8.21 43.08 -34.83
CA ARG A 575 8.03 42.28 -33.61
C ARG A 575 9.36 41.54 -33.35
N ALA A 576 9.96 41.73 -32.17
CA ALA A 576 11.26 41.17 -31.80
C ALA A 576 11.14 39.68 -31.38
N ALA A 577 12.16 38.90 -31.77
CA ALA A 577 12.22 37.44 -31.78
C ALA A 577 12.82 36.82 -30.50
N LEU A 578 12.47 35.55 -30.25
CA LEU A 578 13.20 34.58 -29.42
C LEU A 578 14.07 33.70 -30.32
N PRO A 579 15.24 33.19 -29.86
CA PRO A 579 16.25 32.61 -30.75
C PRO A 579 15.99 31.13 -31.11
N GLU A 580 16.12 30.83 -32.42
CA GLU A 580 16.22 29.49 -32.99
C GLU A 580 17.59 28.85 -32.70
N MET A 581 17.60 27.56 -32.37
CA MET A 581 18.82 26.76 -32.23
C MET A 581 18.95 25.85 -33.46
N GLN A 582 20.01 26.07 -34.24
CA GLN A 582 20.34 25.34 -35.48
C GLN A 582 20.91 23.94 -35.19
N ILE A 583 20.49 22.93 -35.97
CA ILE A 583 21.06 21.58 -35.99
C ILE A 583 21.77 21.38 -37.35
N PRO A 584 23.01 20.83 -37.41
CA PRO A 584 23.67 20.52 -38.67
C PRO A 584 23.12 19.23 -39.29
N ARG A 585 22.78 19.28 -40.58
CA ARG A 585 22.48 18.11 -41.42
C ARG A 585 23.78 17.46 -41.89
N THR A 586 23.90 16.15 -41.71
CA THR A 586 24.71 15.29 -42.58
C THR A 586 23.80 14.21 -43.14
N GLU A 587 23.65 14.23 -44.47
CA GLU A 587 22.87 13.30 -45.27
C GLU A 587 23.67 12.03 -45.52
N GLU A 588 23.12 10.87 -45.19
CA GLU A 588 23.29 9.62 -45.95
C GLU A 588 21.99 8.83 -45.80
N ALA A 589 21.21 8.84 -46.88
CA ALA A 589 19.86 8.31 -46.94
C ALA A 589 19.88 6.82 -47.30
N VAL A 590 19.32 5.98 -46.42
CA VAL A 590 18.79 4.66 -46.80
C VAL A 590 17.29 4.70 -46.53
N THR A 591 16.52 4.88 -47.60
CA THR A 591 15.07 4.91 -47.59
C THR A 591 14.50 3.51 -47.35
N HIS A 592 14.14 3.20 -46.11
CA HIS A 592 13.13 2.17 -45.83
C HIS A 592 11.84 2.85 -45.39
N LYS A 593 10.84 2.84 -46.27
CA LYS A 593 9.45 3.17 -45.94
C LYS A 593 8.95 2.09 -44.97
N PHE A 594 8.89 2.40 -43.68
CA PHE A 594 8.13 1.62 -42.71
C PHE A 594 6.82 2.34 -42.43
N ALA A 595 5.71 1.63 -42.67
CA ALA A 595 4.37 2.09 -42.37
C ALA A 595 4.19 2.22 -40.85
N HIS A 596 3.55 3.32 -40.44
CA HIS A 596 3.33 3.75 -39.06
C HIS A 596 2.05 3.07 -38.51
N PRO A 597 2.06 2.25 -37.43
CA PRO A 597 0.85 1.55 -36.98
C PRO A 597 -0.04 2.31 -35.99
N TYR A 598 0.15 3.63 -35.80
CA TYR A 598 -0.66 4.41 -34.85
C TYR A 598 -0.86 5.86 -35.31
N LEU A 599 -1.66 6.04 -36.36
CA LEU A 599 -2.26 7.34 -36.68
C LEU A 599 -3.79 7.16 -36.63
N PHE A 600 -4.42 7.59 -35.54
CA PHE A 600 -5.86 7.84 -35.52
C PHE A 600 -6.04 9.35 -35.63
N ASP A 601 -6.47 9.78 -36.82
CA ASP A 601 -7.03 11.10 -37.04
C ASP A 601 -8.44 11.15 -36.44
N TYR A 602 -8.83 12.37 -36.06
CA TYR A 602 -10.16 12.70 -35.56
C TYR A 602 -11.22 12.47 -36.65
N ASP A 603 -12.37 11.91 -36.25
CA ASP A 603 -13.69 11.90 -36.90
C ASP A 603 -13.73 12.32 -38.40
N ASP A 604 -13.84 11.33 -39.29
CA ASP A 604 -14.55 11.47 -40.58
C ASP A 604 -15.11 10.10 -41.00
N ASP A 605 -16.39 10.08 -41.37
CA ASP A 605 -17.11 8.95 -41.96
C ASP A 605 -16.58 8.66 -43.38
N ASP A 606 -16.39 7.39 -43.75
CA ASP A 606 -16.79 6.80 -45.05
C ASP A 606 -16.31 5.33 -45.19
N ASP A 607 -17.14 4.56 -45.91
CA ASP A 607 -17.16 3.09 -46.10
C ASP A 607 -16.04 2.49 -47.00
N ASP A 608 -15.94 1.16 -46.89
CA ASP A 608 -15.43 0.14 -47.84
C ASP A 608 -13.93 0.11 -48.25
N ASP A 609 -13.22 -0.98 -47.91
CA ASP A 609 -13.08 -2.15 -48.80
C ASP A 609 -12.22 -3.28 -48.15
N ASP A 610 -12.63 -4.52 -48.45
CA ASP A 610 -12.03 -5.80 -48.06
C ASP A 610 -10.73 -6.05 -48.85
N ASP A 611 -9.61 -6.34 -48.16
CA ASP A 611 -8.45 -6.97 -48.82
C ASP A 611 -7.80 -8.01 -47.90
N THR A 612 -8.24 -9.25 -48.12
CA THR A 612 -7.65 -10.49 -47.61
C THR A 612 -6.27 -10.77 -48.23
N ASP A 613 -5.39 -11.39 -47.44
CA ASP A 613 -4.11 -12.04 -47.82
C ASP A 613 -2.80 -11.29 -47.57
N TYR A 614 -2.56 -10.86 -46.32
CA TYR A 614 -1.21 -10.66 -45.81
C TYR A 614 -0.81 -11.77 -44.81
N ILE A 615 0.03 -12.71 -45.25
CA ILE A 615 0.70 -13.69 -44.39
C ILE A 615 2.16 -13.24 -44.22
N PRO A 616 2.57 -12.71 -43.04
CA PRO A 616 3.97 -12.37 -42.81
C PRO A 616 4.83 -13.64 -42.62
N PRO A 617 6.11 -13.64 -43.03
CA PRO A 617 6.98 -14.81 -42.94
C PRO A 617 7.31 -15.15 -41.47
N ALA A 618 7.31 -16.43 -41.14
CA ALA A 618 7.64 -16.93 -39.80
C ALA A 618 9.13 -16.79 -39.47
N ALA A 619 9.51 -15.72 -38.75
CA ALA A 619 10.72 -15.70 -37.95
C ALA A 619 10.43 -16.35 -36.59
N SER A 620 11.23 -17.36 -36.21
CA SER A 620 10.94 -18.21 -35.05
C SER A 620 11.18 -17.45 -33.73
N ALA A 621 10.14 -16.89 -33.14
CA ALA A 621 10.18 -16.39 -31.77
C ALA A 621 10.60 -17.51 -30.80
N PHE A 622 11.53 -17.23 -29.89
CA PHE A 622 11.96 -18.19 -28.87
C PHE A 622 10.78 -18.68 -28.02
N ARG A 623 10.72 -19.99 -27.77
CA ARG A 623 9.69 -20.63 -26.95
C ARG A 623 10.27 -21.82 -26.20
N PHE A 624 9.91 -21.97 -24.93
CA PHE A 624 10.22 -23.19 -24.18
C PHE A 624 9.45 -24.38 -24.76
N THR A 625 10.13 -25.50 -24.94
CA THR A 625 9.52 -26.77 -25.32
C THR A 625 8.64 -27.32 -24.19
N ASP A 626 7.63 -28.13 -24.51
CA ASP A 626 6.75 -28.72 -23.49
C ASP A 626 7.52 -29.50 -22.39
N PRO A 627 8.59 -30.27 -22.71
CA PRO A 627 9.41 -30.88 -21.67
C PRO A 627 10.11 -29.86 -20.75
N GLN A 628 10.57 -28.72 -21.29
CA GLN A 628 11.16 -27.66 -20.48
C GLN A 628 10.12 -27.00 -19.58
N ILE A 629 8.90 -26.77 -20.07
CA ILE A 629 7.79 -26.25 -19.26
C ILE A 629 7.47 -27.22 -18.12
N GLN A 630 7.43 -28.52 -18.39
CA GLN A 630 7.22 -29.52 -17.34
C GLN A 630 8.36 -29.50 -16.31
N GLN A 631 9.62 -29.39 -16.74
CA GLN A 631 10.77 -29.23 -15.84
C GLN A 631 10.67 -27.97 -14.98
N ILE A 632 10.16 -26.85 -15.52
CA ILE A 632 9.89 -25.63 -14.76
C ILE A 632 8.85 -25.90 -13.66
N ARG A 633 7.73 -26.56 -13.99
CA ARG A 633 6.66 -26.90 -13.03
C ARG A 633 7.16 -27.85 -11.94
N ASP A 634 7.96 -28.85 -12.32
CA ASP A 634 8.55 -29.79 -11.39
C ASP A 634 9.54 -29.08 -10.45
N ALA A 635 10.37 -28.17 -10.96
CA ALA A 635 11.25 -27.35 -10.13
C ALA A 635 10.45 -26.46 -9.15
N ILE A 636 9.35 -25.83 -9.59
CA ILE A 636 8.47 -25.02 -8.72
C ILE A 636 7.83 -25.87 -7.63
N ARG A 637 7.57 -27.16 -7.86
CA ARG A 637 7.05 -28.07 -6.84
C ARG A 637 8.12 -28.48 -5.83
N ASP A 638 9.32 -28.82 -6.31
CA ASP A 638 10.34 -29.48 -5.51
C ASP A 638 11.27 -28.50 -4.76
N ILE A 639 11.24 -27.21 -5.13
CA ILE A 639 12.01 -26.15 -4.47
C ILE A 639 11.63 -25.98 -2.99
N SER A 640 12.64 -25.82 -2.15
CA SER A 640 12.51 -25.49 -0.73
C SER A 640 12.41 -23.96 -0.59
N LEU A 641 11.19 -23.45 -0.46
CA LEU A 641 10.88 -22.02 -0.29
C LEU A 641 10.60 -21.69 1.17
N PRO A 642 11.21 -20.63 1.73
CA PRO A 642 10.93 -20.19 3.09
C PRO A 642 9.45 -19.90 3.31
N SER A 643 8.94 -20.14 4.53
CA SER A 643 7.50 -19.99 4.83
C SER A 643 7.00 -18.55 4.68
N CYS A 644 7.90 -17.57 4.71
CA CYS A 644 7.59 -16.16 4.47
C CYS A 644 7.44 -15.78 2.99
N VAL A 645 7.62 -16.74 2.06
CA VAL A 645 7.50 -16.55 0.62
C VAL A 645 6.34 -17.38 0.09
N GLU A 646 5.38 -16.74 -0.58
CA GLU A 646 4.26 -17.43 -1.19
C GLU A 646 4.72 -18.21 -2.44
N ARG A 647 4.35 -19.49 -2.53
CA ARG A 647 4.74 -20.35 -3.66
C ARG A 647 3.94 -19.97 -4.91
N PRO A 648 4.60 -19.74 -6.07
CA PRO A 648 3.90 -19.52 -7.32
C PRO A 648 3.04 -20.73 -7.74
N PRO A 649 2.04 -20.55 -8.63
CA PRO A 649 1.18 -21.64 -9.10
C PRO A 649 1.97 -22.80 -9.71
N LEU A 650 1.64 -24.03 -9.30
CA LEU A 650 2.31 -25.25 -9.78
C LEU A 650 2.04 -25.54 -11.27
N ASN A 651 0.95 -24.98 -11.80
CA ASN A 651 0.51 -25.13 -13.19
C ASN A 651 0.91 -23.93 -14.07
N LEU A 652 2.08 -23.33 -13.78
CA LEU A 652 2.59 -22.17 -14.51
C LEU A 652 2.54 -22.39 -16.03
N GLY A 653 1.97 -21.42 -16.75
CA GLY A 653 1.81 -21.46 -18.21
C GLY A 653 0.50 -22.08 -18.72
N GLU A 654 -0.39 -22.59 -17.87
CA GLU A 654 -1.73 -23.03 -18.30
C GLU A 654 -2.73 -21.87 -18.34
N PRO A 655 -3.69 -21.82 -19.27
CA PRO A 655 -4.71 -20.76 -19.29
C PRO A 655 -5.53 -20.66 -17.98
N SER A 656 -5.66 -21.76 -17.24
CA SER A 656 -6.48 -21.88 -16.02
C SER A 656 -6.00 -21.03 -14.84
N HIS A 657 -4.74 -20.60 -14.78
CA HIS A 657 -4.22 -19.82 -13.64
C HIS A 657 -4.41 -18.30 -13.76
N GLY A 658 -4.80 -17.78 -14.93
CA GLY A 658 -5.09 -16.35 -15.12
C GLY A 658 -3.88 -15.40 -15.08
N LYS A 659 -4.07 -14.15 -14.61
CA LYS A 659 -3.00 -13.16 -14.42
C LYS A 659 -2.18 -13.50 -13.16
N LEU A 660 -0.85 -13.55 -13.28
CA LEU A 660 0.03 -13.74 -12.11
C LEU A 660 0.04 -12.46 -11.26
N LYS A 661 0.11 -12.63 -9.94
CA LYS A 661 0.38 -11.52 -9.01
C LYS A 661 1.82 -11.05 -9.19
N ALA A 662 2.07 -9.75 -9.05
CA ALA A 662 3.40 -9.14 -9.13
C ALA A 662 4.45 -9.82 -8.21
N GLU A 663 4.07 -10.20 -6.98
CA GLU A 663 4.99 -10.89 -6.05
C GLU A 663 5.44 -12.28 -6.55
N TYR A 664 4.60 -13.00 -7.29
CA TYR A 664 4.99 -14.26 -7.90
C TYR A 664 6.02 -14.03 -9.01
N GLU A 665 5.90 -12.96 -9.79
CA GLU A 665 6.86 -12.62 -10.83
C GLU A 665 8.22 -12.28 -10.22
N LEU A 666 8.25 -11.48 -9.16
CA LEU A 666 9.48 -11.21 -8.41
C LEU A 666 10.10 -12.51 -7.88
N THR A 667 9.29 -13.38 -7.27
CA THR A 667 9.75 -14.66 -6.72
C THR A 667 10.32 -15.58 -7.81
N LEU A 668 9.65 -15.67 -8.96
CA LEU A 668 10.10 -16.47 -10.09
C LEU A 668 11.47 -16.00 -10.59
N PHE A 669 11.64 -14.70 -10.87
CA PHE A 669 12.88 -14.19 -11.45
C PHE A 669 14.04 -14.07 -10.46
N THR A 670 13.78 -13.82 -9.17
CA THR A 670 14.85 -13.61 -8.18
C THR A 670 15.18 -14.85 -7.36
N LEU A 671 14.26 -15.80 -7.20
CA LEU A 671 14.45 -16.97 -6.31
C LEU A 671 14.31 -18.33 -7.01
N ILE A 672 13.47 -18.47 -8.04
CA ILE A 672 13.19 -19.80 -8.61
C ILE A 672 13.99 -20.04 -9.90
N PHE A 673 13.78 -19.22 -10.92
CA PHE A 673 14.43 -19.37 -12.22
C PHE A 673 15.97 -19.37 -12.16
N PRO A 674 16.63 -18.53 -11.34
CA PRO A 674 18.09 -18.56 -11.21
C PRO A 674 18.67 -19.86 -10.67
N LEU A 675 17.86 -20.78 -10.13
CA LEU A 675 18.34 -22.05 -9.57
C LEU A 675 18.52 -23.16 -10.61
N PHE A 676 17.88 -23.05 -11.77
CA PHE A 676 17.87 -24.16 -12.74
C PHE A 676 17.76 -23.74 -14.22
N LEU A 677 17.14 -22.60 -14.56
CA LEU A 677 17.05 -22.18 -15.97
C LEU A 677 18.42 -22.05 -16.67
N PRO A 678 19.51 -21.59 -16.01
CA PRO A 678 20.82 -21.54 -16.64
C PRO A 678 21.30 -22.89 -17.20
N GLU A 679 20.84 -24.02 -16.63
CA GLU A 679 21.17 -25.36 -17.15
C GLU A 679 20.65 -25.59 -18.58
N PHE A 680 19.58 -24.90 -18.97
CA PHE A 680 19.04 -25.05 -20.32
C PHE A 680 19.97 -24.51 -21.39
N TRP A 681 20.82 -23.54 -21.05
CA TRP A 681 21.67 -22.80 -21.98
C TRP A 681 23.17 -22.98 -21.75
N LEU A 682 23.57 -23.78 -20.74
CA LEU A 682 24.97 -24.07 -20.39
C LEU A 682 25.43 -25.49 -20.79
N ARG A 683 24.76 -26.13 -21.75
CA ARG A 683 25.01 -27.52 -22.15
C ARG A 683 26.26 -27.64 -23.03
N ALA A 684 26.84 -28.84 -23.08
CA ALA A 684 27.88 -29.15 -24.06
C ALA A 684 27.32 -28.94 -25.49
N GLY A 685 27.94 -28.04 -26.27
CA GLY A 685 27.44 -27.65 -27.60
C GLY A 685 26.46 -26.48 -27.61
N SER A 686 26.39 -25.66 -26.56
CA SER A 686 25.54 -24.45 -26.52
C SER A 686 25.83 -23.51 -27.69
N THR A 687 24.77 -23.10 -28.37
CA THR A 687 24.86 -22.18 -29.52
C THR A 687 25.11 -20.74 -29.07
N ASP A 688 25.53 -19.87 -29.98
CA ASP A 688 25.64 -18.43 -29.71
C ASP A 688 24.29 -17.84 -29.25
N HIS A 689 23.18 -18.37 -29.79
CA HIS A 689 21.83 -17.99 -29.38
C HIS A 689 21.54 -18.38 -27.91
N ASP A 690 21.93 -19.58 -27.48
CA ASP A 690 21.78 -20.03 -26.08
C ASP A 690 22.60 -19.16 -25.12
N GLN A 691 23.84 -18.83 -25.50
CA GLN A 691 24.69 -17.93 -24.71
C GLN A 691 24.07 -16.54 -24.58
N LEU A 692 23.46 -16.03 -25.65
CA LEU A 692 22.77 -14.75 -25.66
C LEU A 692 21.50 -14.77 -24.80
N LEU A 693 20.70 -15.85 -24.83
CA LEU A 693 19.55 -16.05 -23.96
C LEU A 693 19.95 -16.05 -22.48
N LEU A 694 21.02 -16.78 -22.14
CA LEU A 694 21.56 -16.80 -20.79
C LEU A 694 22.06 -15.43 -20.33
N SER A 695 22.76 -14.70 -21.22
CA SER A 695 23.24 -13.35 -20.93
C SER A 695 22.09 -12.38 -20.71
N ASN A 696 21.05 -12.43 -21.56
CA ASN A 696 19.85 -11.62 -21.43
C ASN A 696 19.12 -11.91 -20.11
N PHE A 697 18.92 -13.18 -19.77
CA PHE A 697 18.31 -13.59 -18.50
C PHE A 697 19.15 -13.14 -17.30
N TYR A 698 20.48 -13.30 -17.36
CA TYR A 698 21.38 -12.83 -16.31
C TYR A 698 21.24 -11.34 -16.04
N HIS A 699 21.30 -10.52 -17.10
CA HIS A 699 21.19 -9.08 -16.98
C HIS A 699 19.83 -8.63 -16.46
N LEU A 700 18.74 -9.30 -16.86
CA LEU A 700 17.41 -9.04 -16.31
C LEU A 700 17.34 -9.34 -14.80
N VAL A 701 17.85 -10.50 -14.38
CA VAL A 701 17.84 -10.89 -12.95
C VAL A 701 18.73 -9.99 -12.12
N ALA A 702 19.93 -9.67 -12.60
CA ALA A 702 20.85 -8.77 -11.90
C ALA A 702 20.23 -7.37 -11.70
N ALA A 703 19.66 -6.78 -12.76
CA ALA A 703 18.95 -5.51 -12.66
C ALA A 703 17.75 -5.59 -11.71
N THR A 704 16.99 -6.69 -11.76
CA THR A 704 15.84 -6.93 -10.87
C THR A 704 16.27 -7.05 -9.41
N ASN A 705 17.36 -7.76 -9.12
CA ASN A 705 17.91 -7.90 -7.77
C ASN A 705 18.36 -6.54 -7.21
N ILE A 706 18.97 -5.69 -8.03
CA ILE A 706 19.39 -4.35 -7.61
C ILE A 706 18.17 -3.47 -7.30
N VAL A 707 17.21 -3.37 -8.22
CA VAL A 707 16.05 -2.46 -8.05
C VAL A 707 15.05 -2.95 -7.00
N SER A 708 15.03 -4.25 -6.70
CA SER A 708 14.21 -4.84 -5.61
C SER A 708 14.90 -4.85 -4.25
N SER A 709 16.14 -4.34 -4.16
CA SER A 709 16.86 -4.18 -2.89
C SER A 709 16.21 -3.12 -2.02
N PHE A 710 16.15 -3.37 -0.70
CA PHE A 710 15.75 -2.36 0.30
C PHE A 710 16.93 -1.49 0.76
N SER A 711 18.08 -1.61 0.12
CA SER A 711 19.22 -0.72 0.31
C SER A 711 19.92 -0.46 -1.02
N THR A 712 20.48 0.73 -1.20
CA THR A 712 21.13 1.11 -2.45
C THR A 712 22.28 2.09 -2.21
N THR A 713 23.12 2.25 -3.24
CA THR A 713 24.23 3.19 -3.31
C THR A 713 24.27 3.81 -4.71
N ALA A 714 25.08 4.85 -4.91
CA ALA A 714 25.31 5.39 -6.26
C ALA A 714 25.91 4.33 -7.21
N SER A 715 26.83 3.51 -6.71
CA SER A 715 27.44 2.41 -7.47
C SER A 715 26.42 1.32 -7.83
N ALA A 716 25.49 0.96 -6.93
CA ALA A 716 24.41 0.03 -7.27
C ALA A 716 23.51 0.60 -8.38
N ALA A 717 23.26 1.91 -8.40
CA ALA A 717 22.53 2.55 -9.48
C ALA A 717 23.31 2.52 -10.82
N ASP A 718 24.64 2.62 -10.81
CA ASP A 718 25.48 2.44 -12.00
C ASP A 718 25.41 0.99 -12.53
N GLU A 719 25.52 0.01 -11.63
CA GLU A 719 25.37 -1.41 -11.96
C GLU A 719 24.00 -1.73 -12.55
N TYR A 720 22.94 -1.11 -12.01
CA TYR A 720 21.60 -1.23 -12.57
C TYR A 720 21.55 -0.72 -14.01
N THR A 721 22.06 0.50 -14.26
CA THR A 721 22.09 1.08 -15.62
C THR A 721 22.84 0.16 -16.57
N TYR A 722 24.00 -0.35 -16.16
CA TYR A 722 24.79 -1.28 -16.97
C TYR A 722 23.99 -2.54 -17.31
N HIS A 723 23.50 -3.26 -16.30
CA HIS A 723 22.78 -4.51 -16.53
C HIS A 723 21.49 -4.31 -17.31
N TYR A 724 20.72 -3.27 -17.01
CA TYR A 724 19.47 -3.04 -17.71
C TYR A 724 19.68 -2.61 -19.18
N THR A 725 20.75 -1.85 -19.46
CA THR A 725 21.15 -1.51 -20.83
C THR A 725 21.55 -2.77 -21.62
N GLN A 726 22.37 -3.65 -21.04
CA GLN A 726 22.77 -4.91 -21.68
C GLN A 726 21.58 -5.85 -21.90
N TYR A 727 20.64 -5.90 -20.94
CA TYR A 727 19.38 -6.60 -21.10
C TYR A 727 18.61 -6.08 -22.32
N ARG A 728 18.44 -4.75 -22.45
CA ARG A 728 17.71 -4.17 -23.59
C ARG A 728 18.37 -4.49 -24.93
N ILE A 729 19.68 -4.27 -25.05
CA ILE A 729 20.45 -4.53 -26.28
C ILE A 729 20.28 -6.00 -26.71
N SER A 730 20.54 -6.94 -25.79
CA SER A 730 20.38 -8.37 -26.09
C SER A 730 18.93 -8.76 -26.36
N SER A 731 17.95 -8.09 -25.76
CA SER A 731 16.53 -8.35 -25.98
C SER A 731 16.09 -7.96 -27.39
N THR A 732 16.57 -6.84 -27.94
CA THR A 732 16.28 -6.44 -29.32
C THR A 732 16.85 -7.45 -30.32
N THR A 733 18.04 -8.02 -30.06
CA THR A 733 18.63 -9.06 -30.90
C THR A 733 17.88 -10.39 -30.81
N LEU A 734 17.45 -10.80 -29.60
CA LEU A 734 16.78 -12.09 -29.38
C LEU A 734 15.31 -12.08 -29.84
N PHE A 735 14.66 -10.93 -29.79
CA PHE A 735 13.22 -10.80 -30.01
C PHE A 735 12.92 -9.63 -30.96
N PRO A 736 13.40 -9.67 -32.22
CA PRO A 736 13.28 -8.57 -33.17
C PRO A 736 11.82 -8.22 -33.51
N ASP A 737 10.92 -9.21 -33.46
CA ASP A 737 9.49 -9.02 -33.76
C ASP A 737 8.69 -8.47 -32.58
N SER A 738 9.32 -8.23 -31.43
CA SER A 738 8.67 -7.68 -30.24
C SER A 738 9.21 -6.29 -29.90
N THR A 739 8.43 -5.27 -30.21
CA THR A 739 8.72 -3.89 -29.83
C THR A 739 8.74 -3.72 -28.31
N SER A 740 9.57 -2.80 -27.82
CA SER A 740 9.62 -2.44 -26.40
C SER A 740 8.34 -1.71 -26.01
N LYS A 741 7.68 -2.17 -24.95
CA LYS A 741 6.62 -1.40 -24.30
C LYS A 741 7.21 -0.14 -23.65
N PRO A 742 6.42 0.93 -23.46
CA PRO A 742 6.84 2.15 -22.74
C PRO A 742 7.52 1.88 -21.40
N ASN A 743 7.09 0.83 -20.67
CA ASN A 743 7.69 0.40 -19.41
C ASN A 743 9.21 0.20 -19.47
N HIS A 744 9.74 -0.30 -20.59
CA HIS A 744 11.18 -0.47 -20.80
C HIS A 744 11.93 0.86 -20.84
N HIS A 745 11.34 1.87 -21.46
CA HIS A 745 11.91 3.21 -21.47
C HIS A 745 11.91 3.81 -20.05
N TYR A 746 10.80 3.74 -19.33
CA TYR A 746 10.74 4.25 -17.94
C TYR A 746 11.76 3.59 -17.03
N ALA A 747 11.94 2.28 -17.16
CA ALA A 747 12.88 1.53 -16.32
C ALA A 747 14.33 2.00 -16.47
N MET A 748 14.69 2.61 -17.61
CA MET A 748 16.00 3.25 -17.78
C MET A 748 16.22 4.43 -16.82
N HIS A 749 15.15 5.01 -16.26
CA HIS A 749 15.23 6.07 -15.24
C HIS A 749 15.32 5.54 -13.80
N ASN A 750 15.23 4.23 -13.55
CA ASN A 750 15.32 3.68 -12.19
C ASN A 750 16.65 4.02 -11.50
N ALA A 751 17.75 4.12 -12.23
CA ALA A 751 19.03 4.52 -11.64
C ALA A 751 19.00 5.96 -11.10
N ASP A 752 18.37 6.89 -11.84
CA ASP A 752 18.19 8.28 -11.37
C ASP A 752 17.29 8.31 -10.13
N LEU A 753 16.23 7.50 -10.10
CA LEU A 753 15.36 7.36 -8.93
C LEU A 753 16.08 6.75 -7.73
N LEU A 754 16.90 5.70 -7.93
CA LEU A 754 17.70 5.07 -6.87
C LEU A 754 18.68 6.05 -6.23
N ARG A 755 19.33 6.90 -7.05
CA ARG A 755 20.24 7.95 -6.56
C ARG A 755 19.51 9.05 -5.80
N TYR A 756 18.30 9.41 -6.24
CA TYR A 756 17.58 10.55 -5.69
C TYR A 756 16.73 10.20 -4.46
N TRP A 757 15.93 9.14 -4.55
CA TRP A 757 14.96 8.70 -3.54
C TRP A 757 15.49 7.58 -2.62
N GLY A 758 16.58 6.93 -3.01
CA GLY A 758 17.07 5.72 -2.32
C GLY A 758 16.34 4.46 -2.80
N PRO A 759 16.20 3.43 -1.95
CA PRO A 759 15.63 2.14 -2.34
C PRO A 759 14.15 2.25 -2.80
N LEU A 760 13.86 1.87 -4.04
CA LEU A 760 12.51 2.00 -4.63
C LEU A 760 11.42 1.13 -3.96
N PRO A 761 11.69 -0.10 -3.48
CA PRO A 761 10.67 -0.92 -2.81
C PRO A 761 10.05 -0.24 -1.59
N VAL A 762 10.79 0.66 -0.93
CA VAL A 762 10.33 1.43 0.23
C VAL A 762 9.25 2.44 -0.14
N LEU A 763 9.17 2.84 -1.41
CA LEU A 763 8.19 3.79 -1.98
C LEU A 763 7.24 3.11 -3.00
N SER A 764 7.04 1.80 -2.86
CA SER A 764 6.23 0.99 -3.78
C SER A 764 4.72 1.05 -3.50
N GLU A 765 3.94 0.66 -4.51
CA GLU A 765 2.47 0.69 -4.49
C GLU A 765 1.85 -0.40 -3.60
N PHE A 766 2.62 -1.40 -3.17
CA PHE A 766 2.10 -2.57 -2.43
C PHE A 766 1.29 -2.17 -1.19
N ALA A 767 1.69 -1.11 -0.49
CA ALA A 767 0.95 -0.62 0.67
C ALA A 767 -0.42 -0.07 0.29
N GLY A 768 -0.49 0.71 -0.79
CA GLY A 768 -1.74 1.23 -1.34
C GLY A 768 -2.65 0.12 -1.87
N GLU A 769 -2.09 -0.88 -2.57
CA GLU A 769 -2.87 -1.99 -3.12
C GLU A 769 -3.46 -2.88 -2.02
N ARG A 770 -2.76 -3.04 -0.89
CA ARG A 770 -3.33 -3.67 0.31
C ARG A 770 -4.51 -2.87 0.86
N MET A 771 -4.45 -1.54 0.84
CA MET A 771 -5.56 -0.68 1.26
C MET A 771 -6.75 -0.82 0.31
N ASN A 772 -6.53 -0.92 -1.00
CA ASN A 772 -7.59 -1.22 -1.99
C ASN A 772 -8.31 -2.54 -1.63
N GLY A 773 -7.54 -3.60 -1.38
CA GLY A 773 -8.07 -4.90 -0.97
C GLY A 773 -8.82 -4.85 0.37
N MET A 774 -8.41 -3.99 1.31
CA MET A 774 -9.17 -3.75 2.55
C MET A 774 -10.50 -3.04 2.30
N LEU A 775 -10.51 -2.04 1.40
CA LEU A 775 -11.73 -1.31 1.03
C LEU A 775 -12.73 -2.22 0.30
N GLN A 776 -12.26 -3.09 -0.59
CA GLN A 776 -13.10 -4.09 -1.28
C GLN A 776 -13.78 -5.08 -0.32
N LYS A 777 -13.20 -5.33 0.86
CA LYS A 777 -13.79 -6.21 1.88
C LYS A 777 -14.87 -5.53 2.72
N VAL A 778 -15.03 -4.21 2.62
CA VAL A 778 -16.09 -3.49 3.34
C VAL A 778 -17.45 -3.89 2.77
N LYS A 779 -18.36 -4.30 3.64
CA LYS A 779 -19.75 -4.61 3.25
C LYS A 779 -20.49 -3.30 2.95
N THR A 780 -20.80 -3.06 1.68
CA THR A 780 -21.47 -1.83 1.20
C THR A 780 -22.93 -2.03 0.79
N ASN A 781 -23.48 -3.24 0.97
CA ASN A 781 -24.81 -3.65 0.48
C ASN A 781 -25.05 -3.39 -1.02
N HIS A 782 -24.00 -3.13 -1.80
CA HIS A 782 -24.04 -2.81 -3.23
C HIS A 782 -24.82 -1.52 -3.60
N HIS A 783 -25.01 -0.61 -2.64
CA HIS A 783 -25.62 0.69 -2.92
C HIS A 783 -24.57 1.63 -3.56
N MET A 784 -24.59 1.73 -4.90
CA MET A 784 -23.58 2.47 -5.68
C MET A 784 -23.34 3.90 -5.18
N ALA A 785 -24.42 4.63 -4.85
CA ALA A 785 -24.32 6.03 -4.44
C ALA A 785 -23.66 6.25 -3.07
N ASP A 786 -23.78 5.27 -2.16
CA ASP A 786 -23.28 5.36 -0.78
C ASP A 786 -21.98 4.57 -0.60
N LEU A 787 -21.47 3.97 -1.67
CA LEU A 787 -20.35 3.06 -1.68
C LEU A 787 -19.07 3.72 -1.13
N SER A 788 -18.69 4.86 -1.72
CA SER A 788 -17.48 5.61 -1.32
C SER A 788 -17.56 6.09 0.13
N LEU A 789 -18.73 6.58 0.56
CA LEU A 789 -18.97 6.99 1.94
C LEU A 789 -18.83 5.83 2.92
N THR A 790 -19.42 4.68 2.59
CA THR A 790 -19.40 3.50 3.46
C THR A 790 -18.00 2.95 3.60
N MET A 791 -17.27 2.79 2.49
CA MET A 791 -15.87 2.35 2.49
C MET A 791 -14.99 3.29 3.32
N MET A 792 -15.08 4.59 3.09
CA MET A 792 -14.29 5.60 3.81
C MET A 792 -14.63 5.62 5.31
N LYS A 793 -15.92 5.61 5.68
CA LYS A 793 -16.36 5.60 7.09
C LYS A 793 -15.87 4.37 7.83
N GLN A 794 -16.08 3.19 7.26
CA GLN A 794 -15.72 1.93 7.93
C GLN A 794 -14.20 1.78 8.06
N SER A 795 -13.46 2.09 6.99
CA SER A 795 -12.00 2.06 7.01
C SER A 795 -11.44 3.04 8.04
N SER A 796 -11.92 4.29 8.04
CA SER A 796 -11.47 5.32 9.00
C SER A 796 -11.81 4.98 10.44
N ARG A 797 -13.00 4.43 10.72
CA ARG A 797 -13.37 3.97 12.07
C ARG A 797 -12.48 2.81 12.54
N SER A 798 -12.21 1.86 11.65
CA SER A 798 -11.32 0.73 11.92
C SER A 798 -9.90 1.20 12.25
N SER A 799 -9.35 2.11 11.46
CA SER A 799 -8.04 2.74 11.67
C SER A 799 -7.96 3.54 12.98
N ARG A 800 -8.98 4.37 13.26
CA ARG A 800 -9.03 5.20 14.48
C ARG A 800 -9.22 4.36 15.75
N LEU A 801 -10.01 3.28 15.66
CA LEU A 801 -10.15 2.32 16.75
C LEU A 801 -8.82 1.62 17.04
N GLU A 802 -8.09 1.21 16.01
CA GLU A 802 -6.78 0.58 16.18
C GLU A 802 -5.77 1.53 16.83
N ALA A 803 -5.71 2.79 16.37
CA ALA A 803 -4.91 3.83 17.02
C ALA A 803 -5.29 3.99 18.50
N LEU A 804 -6.59 4.06 18.79
CA LEU A 804 -7.12 4.16 20.15
C LEU A 804 -6.70 2.99 21.05
N LEU A 805 -6.70 1.75 20.53
CA LEU A 805 -6.31 0.55 21.28
C LEU A 805 -4.79 0.48 21.52
N GLN A 806 -3.99 0.98 20.58
CA GLN A 806 -2.53 1.07 20.74
C GLN A 806 -2.12 2.16 21.76
N ASP A 807 -2.76 3.34 21.67
CA ASP A 807 -2.36 4.53 22.43
C ASP A 807 -2.92 4.57 23.86
N ASN A 808 -4.14 4.05 24.13
CA ASN A 808 -4.73 4.03 25.49
C ASN A 808 -4.13 2.96 26.43
N SER A 809 -2.99 2.38 26.06
CA SER A 809 -2.20 1.54 26.96
C SER A 809 -1.65 2.30 28.19
N ALA A 810 -1.75 3.64 28.20
CA ALA A 810 -1.24 4.50 29.28
C ALA A 810 -2.28 4.91 30.35
N ASP A 811 -3.57 5.12 30.02
CA ASP A 811 -4.50 5.87 30.90
C ASP A 811 -5.52 5.00 31.67
N SER A 812 -5.70 3.72 31.31
CA SER A 812 -6.52 2.78 32.10
C SER A 812 -6.04 1.34 31.89
N ALA A 813 -5.58 0.71 32.97
CA ALA A 813 -5.15 -0.70 32.96
C ALA A 813 -6.22 -1.63 32.37
N VAL A 814 -7.50 -1.31 32.56
CA VAL A 814 -8.64 -2.08 32.06
C VAL A 814 -8.80 -1.96 30.54
N ILE A 815 -8.62 -0.76 29.98
CA ILE A 815 -8.67 -0.58 28.51
C ILE A 815 -7.48 -1.26 27.85
N ARG A 816 -6.31 -1.27 28.50
CA ARG A 816 -5.12 -1.98 28.02
C ARG A 816 -5.33 -3.50 27.98
N GLU A 817 -5.84 -4.08 29.07
CA GLU A 817 -6.16 -5.51 29.13
C GLU A 817 -7.22 -5.86 28.07
N PHE A 818 -8.28 -5.05 27.98
CA PHE A 818 -9.33 -5.25 26.99
C PHE A 818 -8.81 -5.16 25.55
N GLY A 819 -7.95 -4.18 25.25
CA GLY A 819 -7.31 -4.06 23.94
C GLY A 819 -6.43 -5.26 23.61
N SER A 820 -5.68 -5.78 24.58
CA SER A 820 -4.86 -6.99 24.39
C SER A 820 -5.70 -8.22 24.05
N ILE A 821 -6.90 -8.35 24.63
CA ILE A 821 -7.86 -9.42 24.29
C ILE A 821 -8.38 -9.27 22.86
N LEU A 822 -8.69 -8.04 22.45
CA LEU A 822 -9.21 -7.77 21.10
C LEU A 822 -8.14 -7.87 19.99
N GLN A 823 -6.88 -7.67 20.35
CA GLN A 823 -5.73 -7.69 19.43
C GLN A 823 -4.99 -9.03 19.42
N SER A 824 -5.31 -9.99 20.30
CA SER A 824 -4.66 -11.30 20.30
C SER A 824 -5.01 -12.07 19.03
N THR A 825 -4.16 -11.95 18.03
CA THR A 825 -4.10 -12.89 16.91
C THR A 825 -3.40 -14.14 17.40
N ASP A 826 -4.07 -15.29 17.34
CA ASP A 826 -3.47 -16.60 17.57
C ASP A 826 -2.19 -16.78 16.73
N ILE A 827 -1.03 -16.49 17.32
CA ILE A 827 0.18 -17.28 17.12
C ILE A 827 0.29 -18.07 18.40
N THR A 828 0.21 -19.39 18.25
CA THR A 828 0.27 -20.41 19.29
C THR A 828 1.49 -20.23 20.22
N ASN A 829 1.39 -19.33 21.19
CA ASN A 829 2.05 -19.53 22.48
C ASN A 829 1.15 -20.48 23.24
N ALA A 830 1.21 -21.77 22.86
CA ALA A 830 0.64 -22.82 23.68
C ALA A 830 1.16 -22.64 25.12
N PRO A 831 0.31 -22.84 26.15
CA PRO A 831 0.77 -22.86 27.52
C PRO A 831 1.94 -23.84 27.62
N ILE A 832 3.09 -23.34 28.08
CA ILE A 832 4.31 -24.12 28.24
C ILE A 832 3.99 -25.30 29.18
N GLU A 833 3.90 -26.51 28.62
CA GLU A 833 4.11 -27.72 29.41
C GLU A 833 5.51 -27.62 30.05
N PRO A 834 5.70 -28.06 31.31
CA PRO A 834 6.99 -27.93 31.99
C PRO A 834 8.11 -28.54 31.13
N ALA A 835 9.04 -27.70 30.69
CA ALA A 835 10.06 -28.03 29.71
C ALA A 835 10.91 -29.23 30.16
N LYS A 836 11.00 -30.24 29.29
CA LYS A 836 11.86 -31.41 29.51
C LYS A 836 13.30 -31.01 29.18
N LEU A 837 14.06 -30.63 30.20
CA LEU A 837 15.49 -30.28 30.07
C LEU A 837 16.30 -31.51 29.63
N SER A 838 17.14 -31.33 28.61
CA SER A 838 18.13 -32.31 28.15
C SER A 838 19.54 -31.83 28.53
N ARG A 839 20.51 -32.76 28.59
CA ARG A 839 21.92 -32.41 28.84
C ARG A 839 22.63 -32.17 27.51
N PHE A 840 23.48 -31.14 27.44
CA PHE A 840 24.38 -30.96 26.29
C PHE A 840 25.32 -32.15 26.12
N THR A 841 25.66 -32.50 24.87
CA THR A 841 26.83 -33.36 24.62
C THR A 841 28.13 -32.61 24.92
N GLU A 842 29.24 -33.31 25.14
CA GLU A 842 30.53 -32.66 25.40
C GLU A 842 30.94 -31.70 24.28
N GLU A 843 30.70 -32.08 23.02
CA GLU A 843 30.98 -31.26 21.84
C GLU A 843 30.11 -30.00 21.78
N GLU A 844 28.80 -30.14 22.00
CA GLU A 844 27.86 -29.00 22.00
C GLU A 844 28.16 -28.03 23.13
N TYR A 845 28.43 -28.56 24.33
CA TYR A 845 28.77 -27.77 25.50
C TYR A 845 30.06 -26.97 25.28
N ALA A 846 31.10 -27.63 24.75
CA ALA A 846 32.37 -26.97 24.43
C ALA A 846 32.20 -25.90 23.34
N ALA A 847 31.40 -26.16 22.31
CA ALA A 847 31.13 -25.22 21.23
C ALA A 847 30.37 -23.97 21.72
N LEU A 848 29.32 -24.14 22.52
CA LEU A 848 28.56 -23.03 23.10
C LEU A 848 29.43 -22.22 24.08
N LEU A 849 30.20 -22.88 24.94
CA LEU A 849 31.11 -22.21 25.87
C LEU A 849 32.19 -21.40 25.13
N SER A 850 32.75 -21.96 24.05
CA SER A 850 33.71 -21.27 23.18
C SER A 850 33.08 -20.02 22.53
N TYR A 851 31.86 -20.14 22.01
CA TYR A 851 31.11 -19.02 21.44
C TYR A 851 30.85 -17.91 22.46
N LEU A 852 30.37 -18.24 23.67
CA LEU A 852 30.12 -17.26 24.73
C LEU A 852 31.40 -16.51 25.11
N ARG A 853 32.52 -17.22 25.27
CA ARG A 853 33.82 -16.60 25.55
C ARG A 853 34.30 -15.72 24.40
N GLY A 854 34.14 -16.18 23.16
CA GLY A 854 34.52 -15.43 21.95
C GLY A 854 33.71 -14.15 21.74
N THR A 855 32.47 -14.09 22.24
CA THR A 855 31.62 -12.89 22.22
C THR A 855 31.87 -11.94 23.42
N GLY A 856 32.91 -12.20 24.21
CA GLY A 856 33.27 -11.37 25.37
C GLY A 856 32.47 -11.67 26.63
N ARG A 857 31.68 -12.75 26.66
CA ARG A 857 30.94 -13.19 27.86
C ARG A 857 31.77 -14.22 28.63
N PRO A 858 32.30 -13.90 29.84
CA PRO A 858 33.34 -14.69 30.51
C PRO A 858 32.79 -15.94 31.24
N TYR A 859 32.00 -16.76 30.56
CA TYR A 859 31.41 -17.98 31.12
C TYR A 859 32.49 -19.06 31.42
N ARG A 860 32.36 -19.74 32.56
CA ARG A 860 33.18 -20.87 32.99
C ARG A 860 32.48 -22.21 32.75
N ALA A 861 33.27 -23.26 32.53
CA ALA A 861 32.75 -24.62 32.42
C ALA A 861 32.23 -25.10 33.78
N PHE A 862 31.09 -25.79 33.83
CA PHE A 862 30.48 -26.20 35.10
C PHE A 862 31.40 -27.09 35.94
N GLU A 863 32.24 -27.90 35.30
CA GLU A 863 33.18 -28.85 35.93
C GLU A 863 34.47 -28.19 36.45
N GLN A 864 34.71 -26.90 36.14
CA GLN A 864 35.97 -26.22 36.47
C GLN A 864 35.98 -25.66 37.90
N PHE A 865 35.87 -26.56 38.88
CA PHE A 865 35.90 -26.22 40.30
C PHE A 865 37.33 -25.91 40.81
N PRO A 866 37.49 -25.00 41.79
CA PRO A 866 36.46 -24.17 42.42
C PRO A 866 36.07 -22.95 41.56
N HIS A 867 34.81 -22.52 41.70
CA HIS A 867 34.30 -21.30 41.05
C HIS A 867 34.49 -20.07 41.95
N PRO A 868 35.04 -18.95 41.44
CA PRO A 868 35.04 -17.67 42.15
C PRO A 868 33.63 -17.23 42.53
N LYS A 869 33.54 -16.45 43.61
CA LYS A 869 32.30 -15.76 43.99
C LYS A 869 31.93 -14.82 42.84
N ASP A 870 30.70 -14.94 42.33
CA ASP A 870 30.16 -14.19 41.17
C ASP A 870 30.63 -14.64 39.77
N ALA A 871 31.25 -15.82 39.64
CA ALA A 871 31.57 -16.39 38.32
C ALA A 871 30.30 -16.78 37.54
N LEU A 872 30.20 -16.35 36.28
CA LEU A 872 29.19 -16.84 35.34
C LEU A 872 29.53 -18.28 34.95
N VAL A 873 28.70 -19.24 35.34
CA VAL A 873 28.89 -20.67 35.03
C VAL A 873 27.81 -21.11 34.05
N LEU A 874 28.21 -21.69 32.92
CA LEU A 874 27.26 -22.25 31.96
C LEU A 874 26.70 -23.56 32.53
N ALA A 875 25.38 -23.66 32.66
CA ALA A 875 24.74 -24.90 33.09
C ALA A 875 24.86 -25.99 31.99
N PRO A 876 24.98 -27.28 32.33
CA PRO A 876 25.05 -28.36 31.35
C PRO A 876 23.68 -28.72 30.73
N TRP A 877 22.64 -27.96 31.01
CA TRP A 877 21.25 -28.24 30.63
C TRP A 877 20.78 -27.31 29.53
N LYS A 878 19.93 -27.83 28.65
CA LYS A 878 19.29 -27.09 27.56
C LYS A 878 17.85 -27.54 27.40
N GLN A 879 17.04 -26.69 26.78
CA GLN A 879 15.75 -27.07 26.24
C GLN A 879 15.85 -27.11 24.71
N ASP A 880 15.60 -28.28 24.12
CA ASP A 880 15.53 -28.43 22.67
C ASP A 880 14.19 -27.91 22.16
N ILE A 881 14.22 -26.92 21.26
CA ILE A 881 13.04 -26.41 20.58
C ILE A 881 13.12 -26.71 19.08
N GLN A 882 11.98 -26.98 18.45
CA GLN A 882 11.95 -27.35 17.02
C GLN A 882 11.93 -26.14 16.10
N THR A 883 11.34 -25.04 16.57
CA THR A 883 11.10 -23.83 15.81
C THR A 883 11.29 -22.60 16.68
N HIS A 884 11.78 -21.52 16.09
CA HIS A 884 11.87 -20.21 16.71
C HIS A 884 11.36 -19.14 15.75
N GLY A 885 10.41 -18.32 16.19
CA GLY A 885 9.90 -17.17 15.45
C GLY A 885 10.64 -15.91 15.85
N GLN A 886 11.15 -15.17 14.86
CA GLN A 886 11.70 -13.83 15.05
C GLN A 886 11.12 -12.91 13.96
N ASP A 887 10.45 -11.84 14.38
CA ASP A 887 9.67 -10.96 13.52
C ASP A 887 8.67 -11.73 12.62
N LYS A 888 8.87 -11.69 11.29
CA LYS A 888 8.06 -12.41 10.30
C LYS A 888 8.68 -13.73 9.86
N TYR A 889 9.85 -14.09 10.40
CA TYR A 889 10.59 -15.27 9.99
C TYR A 889 10.39 -16.40 11.00
N LEU A 890 10.06 -17.57 10.47
CA LEU A 890 10.00 -18.80 11.24
C LEU A 890 11.22 -19.65 10.90
N TYR A 891 12.10 -19.83 11.87
CA TYR A 891 13.27 -20.69 11.74
C TYR A 891 12.97 -22.07 12.35
N SER A 892 13.53 -23.11 11.74
CA SER A 892 13.35 -24.48 12.24
C SER A 892 14.60 -25.32 12.04
N CYS A 893 14.72 -26.40 12.80
CA CYS A 893 15.70 -27.44 12.51
C CYS A 893 15.47 -28.05 11.12
N GLN A 894 16.55 -28.46 10.45
CA GLN A 894 16.53 -29.12 9.13
C GLN A 894 15.62 -30.35 9.13
N ARG A 895 15.68 -31.14 10.20
CA ARG A 895 14.83 -32.34 10.40
C ARG A 895 13.33 -32.02 10.46
N SER A 896 12.98 -30.81 10.88
CA SER A 896 11.59 -30.37 11.01
C SER A 896 11.09 -29.77 9.69
N ASN A 897 11.84 -28.83 9.12
CA ASN A 897 11.53 -28.21 7.83
C ASN A 897 12.81 -27.66 7.17
N LEU A 898 13.18 -28.26 6.03
CA LEU A 898 14.38 -27.88 5.29
C LEU A 898 14.35 -26.40 4.85
N SER A 899 13.20 -25.93 4.38
CA SER A 899 13.05 -24.57 3.83
C SER A 899 13.25 -23.47 4.87
N ASN A 900 12.80 -23.71 6.10
CA ASN A 900 12.98 -22.75 7.20
C ASN A 900 14.34 -22.87 7.90
N SER A 901 15.09 -23.95 7.62
CA SER A 901 16.42 -24.19 8.19
C SER A 901 17.58 -23.58 7.40
N ALA A 902 17.38 -23.31 6.12
CA ALA A 902 18.44 -22.81 5.24
C ALA A 902 18.64 -21.30 5.44
N VAL A 903 19.84 -20.90 5.86
CA VAL A 903 20.11 -19.53 6.31
C VAL A 903 21.41 -18.96 5.75
N TYR A 904 21.40 -17.65 5.54
CA TYR A 904 22.58 -16.80 5.37
C TYR A 904 22.70 -15.90 6.61
N PHE A 905 23.89 -15.90 7.22
CA PHE A 905 24.12 -15.32 8.54
C PHE A 905 25.52 -14.74 8.66
N TYR A 906 25.70 -13.83 9.60
CA TYR A 906 27.02 -13.29 9.95
C TYR A 906 27.67 -14.17 11.03
N ASN A 907 28.87 -14.68 10.78
CA ASN A 907 29.61 -15.45 11.76
C ASN A 907 30.54 -14.51 12.56
N PRO A 908 30.25 -14.24 13.86
CA PRO A 908 31.06 -13.32 14.65
C PRO A 908 32.48 -13.84 14.94
N SER A 909 32.69 -15.16 14.88
CA SER A 909 34.00 -15.77 15.13
C SER A 909 34.97 -15.59 13.97
N THR A 910 34.47 -15.58 12.73
CA THR A 910 35.28 -15.39 11.52
C THR A 910 35.20 -13.97 10.97
N GLY A 911 34.19 -13.21 11.37
CA GLY A 911 33.89 -11.88 10.84
C GLY A 911 33.33 -11.88 9.41
N THR A 912 32.94 -13.05 8.88
CA THR A 912 32.45 -13.22 7.51
C THR A 912 30.98 -13.63 7.48
N CYS A 913 30.28 -13.35 6.38
CA CYS A 913 28.95 -13.89 6.17
C CYS A 913 29.03 -15.27 5.51
N GLU A 914 28.35 -16.23 6.11
CA GLU A 914 28.37 -17.64 5.72
C GLU A 914 26.95 -18.16 5.57
N THR A 915 26.84 -19.42 5.16
CA THR A 915 25.55 -20.08 4.97
C THR A 915 25.57 -21.51 5.41
N GLY A 916 24.42 -22.00 5.86
CA GLY A 916 24.27 -23.37 6.27
C GLY A 916 22.83 -23.74 6.55
N LEU A 917 22.66 -24.89 7.20
CA LEU A 917 21.36 -25.42 7.63
C LEU A 917 21.34 -25.49 9.16
N ILE A 918 20.30 -24.92 9.77
CA ILE A 918 20.05 -25.02 11.20
C ILE A 918 19.82 -26.50 11.54
N GLN A 919 20.73 -27.09 12.32
CA GLN A 919 20.64 -28.48 12.79
C GLN A 919 19.78 -28.55 14.04
N ASP A 920 20.08 -27.71 15.02
CA ASP A 920 19.48 -27.73 16.36
C ASP A 920 19.23 -26.30 16.86
N ILE A 921 18.16 -26.11 17.62
CA ILE A 921 17.81 -24.85 18.27
C ILE A 921 17.67 -25.12 19.77
N TRP A 922 18.38 -24.34 20.57
CA TRP A 922 18.44 -24.51 22.02
C TRP A 922 17.98 -23.26 22.73
N GLN A 923 17.16 -23.44 23.76
CA GLN A 923 16.87 -22.43 24.77
C GLN A 923 17.68 -22.76 26.02
N VAL A 924 18.47 -21.78 26.48
CA VAL A 924 19.45 -21.95 27.55
C VAL A 924 19.26 -20.84 28.58
N GLU A 925 19.13 -21.23 29.85
CA GLU A 925 19.04 -20.28 30.96
C GLU A 925 20.45 -19.75 31.27
N LEU A 926 20.67 -18.46 30.99
CA LEU A 926 21.89 -17.75 31.34
C LEU A 926 21.63 -16.98 32.64
N GLY A 927 22.22 -17.43 33.75
CA GLY A 927 21.96 -16.94 35.12
C GLY A 927 22.39 -15.50 35.45
N ASP A 928 22.47 -14.61 34.45
CA ASP A 928 22.62 -13.17 34.68
C ASP A 928 21.30 -12.60 35.27
N SER A 929 21.42 -11.57 36.10
CA SER A 929 20.40 -11.02 37.04
C SER A 929 18.99 -10.66 36.54
N ALA A 930 18.64 -10.94 35.28
CA ALA A 930 17.27 -11.02 34.79
C ALA A 930 17.14 -12.36 34.09
N LYS A 931 16.23 -13.25 34.55
CA LYS A 931 15.89 -14.55 33.93
C LYS A 931 15.68 -14.42 32.41
N SER A 932 16.75 -14.45 31.63
CA SER A 932 16.73 -14.28 30.19
C SER A 932 17.13 -15.60 29.57
N ASP A 933 16.12 -16.40 29.24
CA ASP A 933 16.31 -17.55 28.38
C ASP A 933 16.89 -17.06 27.05
N ALA A 934 18.09 -17.52 26.72
CA ALA A 934 18.77 -17.17 25.47
C ALA A 934 18.58 -18.28 24.45
N ILE A 935 18.34 -17.89 23.20
CA ILE A 935 18.20 -18.82 22.08
C ILE A 935 19.53 -18.92 21.33
N PHE A 936 19.98 -20.15 21.08
CA PHE A 936 21.17 -20.47 20.29
C PHE A 936 20.82 -21.42 19.14
N LEU A 937 21.50 -21.23 18.02
CA LEU A 937 21.32 -21.98 16.79
C LEU A 937 22.62 -22.71 16.45
N SER A 938 22.54 -24.03 16.29
CA SER A 938 23.64 -24.84 15.74
C SER A 938 23.45 -24.95 14.23
N ILE A 939 24.36 -24.36 13.45
CA ILE A 939 24.29 -24.32 11.99
C ILE A 939 25.40 -25.19 11.40
N GLY A 940 25.02 -26.18 10.59
CA GLY A 940 25.98 -26.94 9.77
C GLY A 940 26.30 -26.16 8.50
N LEU A 941 27.57 -25.81 8.30
CA LEU A 941 28.00 -24.96 7.18
C LEU A 941 27.85 -25.66 5.83
N HIS A 942 27.41 -24.94 4.80
CA HIS A 942 27.47 -25.44 3.43
C HIS A 942 28.93 -25.54 2.96
N SER A 943 29.30 -26.65 2.35
CA SER A 943 30.60 -26.82 1.70
C SER A 943 30.51 -26.53 0.20
N SER A 944 31.56 -25.90 -0.34
CA SER A 944 31.69 -25.68 -1.78
C SER A 944 31.91 -26.99 -2.54
N LEU A 945 31.50 -27.04 -3.80
CA LEU A 945 31.89 -28.13 -4.71
C LEU A 945 33.36 -27.98 -5.13
N SER A 946 33.89 -28.96 -5.87
CA SER A 946 35.22 -28.83 -6.46
C SER A 946 35.25 -27.65 -7.43
N ALA A 947 36.41 -27.00 -7.62
CA ALA A 947 36.52 -25.84 -8.52
C ALA A 947 36.05 -26.17 -9.96
N ALA A 948 36.29 -27.40 -10.42
CA ALA A 948 35.84 -27.88 -11.72
C ALA A 948 34.30 -28.04 -11.78
N ASP A 949 33.67 -28.53 -10.71
CA ASP A 949 32.21 -28.67 -10.64
C ASP A 949 31.52 -27.30 -10.53
N ASP A 950 32.06 -26.38 -9.73
CA ASP A 950 31.49 -25.04 -9.55
C ASP A 950 31.57 -24.23 -10.84
N ALA A 951 32.65 -24.40 -11.62
CA ALA A 951 32.81 -23.78 -12.94
C ALA A 951 31.73 -24.25 -13.94
N ARG A 952 31.29 -25.52 -13.88
CA ARG A 952 30.22 -26.06 -14.77
C ARG A 952 28.88 -25.36 -14.57
N GLY A 953 28.59 -24.87 -13.36
CA GLY A 953 27.38 -24.10 -13.09
C GLY A 953 27.37 -22.69 -13.69
N GLY A 954 28.55 -22.14 -14.04
CA GLY A 954 28.68 -20.81 -14.65
C GLY A 954 28.31 -19.62 -13.76
N TYR A 955 27.92 -19.85 -12.49
CA TYR A 955 27.49 -18.81 -11.56
C TYR A 955 28.63 -17.93 -11.03
N ILE A 956 29.87 -18.43 -11.01
CA ILE A 956 31.06 -17.65 -10.60
C ILE A 956 31.21 -16.39 -11.46
N HIS A 957 30.94 -16.51 -12.76
CA HIS A 957 31.02 -15.41 -13.73
C HIS A 957 29.73 -14.57 -13.80
N ARG A 958 28.71 -14.91 -13.00
CA ARG A 958 27.37 -14.31 -13.02
C ARG A 958 26.89 -14.01 -11.59
N PRO A 959 27.63 -13.17 -10.82
CA PRO A 959 27.33 -12.91 -9.42
C PRO A 959 25.94 -12.28 -9.20
N GLY A 960 25.40 -11.55 -10.18
CA GLY A 960 24.06 -10.95 -10.13
C GLY A 960 22.89 -11.94 -9.99
N PHE A 961 23.10 -13.24 -10.25
CA PHE A 961 22.08 -14.26 -9.93
C PHE A 961 21.94 -14.50 -8.42
N LEU A 962 22.95 -14.15 -7.63
CA LEU A 962 23.02 -14.46 -6.19
C LEU A 962 22.90 -15.98 -5.88
N THR A 963 23.17 -16.81 -6.89
CA THR A 963 23.09 -18.26 -6.85
C THR A 963 24.48 -18.89 -6.72
N ARG A 964 24.59 -19.98 -5.96
CA ARG A 964 25.81 -20.80 -5.84
C ARG A 964 25.46 -22.29 -5.80
N LEU A 965 26.41 -23.12 -6.24
CA LEU A 965 26.34 -24.57 -6.07
C LEU A 965 27.00 -24.97 -4.75
N VAL A 966 26.35 -25.84 -3.96
CA VAL A 966 26.90 -26.35 -2.70
C VAL A 966 26.67 -27.83 -2.55
N SER A 967 27.55 -28.51 -1.82
CA SER A 967 27.43 -29.93 -1.52
C SER A 967 26.18 -30.21 -0.68
N THR A 968 25.64 -31.42 -0.82
CA THR A 968 24.64 -31.95 0.13
C THR A 968 25.24 -32.27 1.50
N THR A 969 26.56 -32.49 1.56
CA THR A 969 27.29 -32.74 2.81
C THR A 969 27.68 -31.43 3.48
N LEU A 970 27.25 -31.26 4.73
CA LEU A 970 27.60 -30.12 5.56
C LEU A 970 29.03 -30.26 6.12
N SER A 971 29.69 -29.12 6.31
CA SER A 971 31.00 -29.00 6.95
C SER A 971 30.84 -28.86 8.48
N ALA A 972 31.76 -28.16 9.13
CA ALA A 972 31.74 -27.91 10.57
C ALA A 972 30.43 -27.25 11.04
N LYS A 973 30.08 -27.49 12.30
CA LYS A 973 28.97 -26.81 12.99
C LYS A 973 29.47 -25.52 13.63
N VAL A 974 28.67 -24.46 13.53
CA VAL A 974 28.92 -23.17 14.17
C VAL A 974 27.71 -22.80 15.02
N ILE A 975 27.96 -22.22 16.19
CA ILE A 975 26.92 -21.69 17.07
C ILE A 975 26.74 -20.20 16.81
N VAL A 976 25.50 -19.76 16.63
CA VAL A 976 25.15 -18.34 16.50
C VAL A 976 23.85 -18.03 17.25
N GLU A 977 23.65 -16.77 17.58
CA GLU A 977 22.37 -16.26 18.07
C GLU A 977 21.45 -15.83 16.91
N PRO A 978 20.12 -15.85 17.10
CA PRO A 978 19.15 -15.43 16.06
C PRO A 978 19.42 -14.04 15.47
N GLN A 979 19.92 -13.10 16.28
CA GLN A 979 20.31 -11.74 15.83
C GLN A 979 21.40 -11.70 14.74
N HIS A 980 22.12 -12.80 14.52
CA HIS A 980 23.13 -12.89 13.45
C HIS A 980 22.57 -13.43 12.14
N LEU A 981 21.34 -13.96 12.14
CA LEU A 981 20.66 -14.39 10.93
C LEU A 981 20.31 -13.17 10.08
N ARG A 982 20.60 -13.23 8.79
CA ARG A 982 20.36 -12.12 7.85
C ARG A 982 19.20 -12.41 6.89
N THR A 983 19.07 -13.66 6.42
CA THR A 983 17.92 -14.10 5.61
C THR A 983 17.84 -15.62 5.54
N GLN A 984 16.66 -16.14 5.23
CA GLN A 984 16.48 -17.52 4.78
C GLN A 984 16.91 -17.66 3.31
N LEU A 985 17.33 -18.86 2.95
CA LEU A 985 17.77 -19.23 1.60
C LEU A 985 16.69 -20.04 0.89
N THR A 986 16.64 -19.89 -0.43
CA THR A 986 15.86 -20.79 -1.28
C THR A 986 16.80 -21.82 -1.90
N MET A 987 16.42 -23.10 -1.82
CA MET A 987 17.28 -24.20 -2.29
C MET A 987 16.51 -25.17 -3.19
N LEU A 988 17.22 -25.75 -4.14
CA LEU A 988 16.74 -26.82 -5.00
C LEU A 988 17.77 -27.95 -5.01
N LYS A 989 17.35 -29.16 -4.64
CA LYS A 989 18.19 -30.36 -4.75
C LYS A 989 18.35 -30.69 -6.24
N ARG A 990 19.58 -30.89 -6.70
CA ARG A 990 19.89 -31.25 -8.09
C ARG A 990 20.32 -32.71 -8.19
N PRO A 991 19.75 -33.48 -9.14
CA PRO A 991 20.13 -34.87 -9.35
C PRO A 991 21.52 -34.99 -9.97
N ARG A 992 22.11 -36.19 -9.86
CA ARG A 992 23.33 -36.57 -10.59
C ARG A 992 23.13 -36.36 -12.09
N GLY A 993 24.10 -35.73 -12.75
CA GLY A 993 24.06 -35.39 -14.17
C GLY A 993 23.65 -33.94 -14.46
N ALA A 994 23.05 -33.23 -13.51
CA ALA A 994 22.74 -31.80 -13.69
C ALA A 994 24.02 -30.98 -13.89
N TYR A 995 24.05 -30.09 -14.89
CA TYR A 995 25.26 -29.38 -15.36
C TYR A 995 26.45 -30.33 -15.71
N GLY A 996 26.17 -31.61 -15.95
CA GLY A 996 27.20 -32.64 -16.13
C GLY A 996 28.00 -32.97 -14.86
N ILE A 997 27.47 -32.70 -13.65
CA ILE A 997 28.12 -32.99 -12.37
C ILE A 997 27.74 -34.39 -11.89
N ASP A 998 28.73 -35.21 -11.54
CA ASP A 998 28.54 -36.65 -11.27
C ASP A 998 28.12 -36.99 -9.83
N LYS A 999 27.47 -36.05 -9.13
CA LYS A 999 27.00 -36.21 -7.74
C LYS A 999 25.76 -35.34 -7.49
N GLU A 1000 25.03 -35.63 -6.42
CA GLU A 1000 23.96 -34.75 -5.95
C GLU A 1000 24.55 -33.50 -5.28
N PHE A 1001 23.88 -32.36 -5.46
CA PHE A 1001 24.25 -31.08 -4.85
C PHE A 1001 22.99 -30.22 -4.68
N TYR A 1002 23.11 -29.10 -3.97
CA TYR A 1002 22.07 -28.07 -3.93
C TYR A 1002 22.48 -26.89 -4.79
N THR A 1003 21.55 -26.41 -5.62
CA THR A 1003 21.60 -25.03 -6.10
C THR A 1003 20.86 -24.18 -5.08
N ARG A 1004 21.46 -23.08 -4.65
CA ARG A 1004 20.86 -22.18 -3.66
C ARG A 1004 20.96 -20.74 -4.11
N VAL A 1005 19.98 -19.94 -3.72
CA VAL A 1005 19.94 -18.51 -3.97
C VAL A 1005 19.63 -17.79 -2.68
N ARG A 1006 20.32 -16.69 -2.44
CA ARG A 1006 19.99 -15.79 -1.34
C ARG A 1006 19.05 -14.69 -1.84
N LYS A 1007 18.08 -14.32 -1.01
CA LYS A 1007 17.26 -13.13 -1.24
C LYS A 1007 18.13 -11.88 -1.02
N VAL A 1008 17.89 -10.83 -1.81
CA VAL A 1008 18.51 -9.52 -1.61
C VAL A 1008 18.12 -8.98 -0.23
N HIS A 1009 19.10 -8.45 0.51
CA HIS A 1009 18.93 -8.08 1.92
C HIS A 1009 17.94 -6.92 2.13
N ALA A 1010 17.19 -7.02 3.23
CA ALA A 1010 16.46 -5.90 3.83
C ALA A 1010 17.35 -4.98 4.67
N ASP A 1011 18.49 -5.47 5.17
CA ASP A 1011 19.31 -4.76 6.15
C ASP A 1011 20.70 -4.44 5.62
N GLY A 1012 20.85 -3.20 5.14
CA GLY A 1012 22.09 -2.51 5.44
C GLY A 1012 22.05 -2.14 6.92
N ALA A 1013 22.86 -2.76 7.76
CA ALA A 1013 23.29 -2.16 9.01
C ALA A 1013 24.64 -2.81 9.36
N PRO A 1014 25.73 -2.04 9.53
CA PRO A 1014 26.76 -2.47 10.44
C PRO A 1014 26.10 -2.58 11.81
N THR A 1015 26.37 -3.70 12.46
CA THR A 1015 26.07 -3.95 13.86
C THR A 1015 26.30 -2.69 14.69
N GLU A 1016 25.27 -2.25 15.43
CA GLU A 1016 25.47 -1.34 16.56
C GLU A 1016 26.55 -1.96 17.44
N ARG A 1017 27.75 -1.38 17.46
CA ARG A 1017 28.61 -1.48 18.63
C ARG A 1017 27.86 -0.78 19.76
N LYS A 1018 27.01 -1.51 20.48
CA LYS A 1018 26.66 -1.13 21.85
C LYS A 1018 27.97 -1.11 22.62
N GLY A 1019 28.48 0.10 22.84
CA GLY A 1019 29.62 0.32 23.72
C GLY A 1019 29.34 -0.37 25.04
N ALA A 1020 30.19 -1.30 25.41
CA ALA A 1020 30.35 -1.68 26.80
C ALA A 1020 30.70 -0.39 27.55
N VAL A 1021 29.73 0.15 28.28
CA VAL A 1021 29.97 1.17 29.30
C VAL A 1021 30.77 0.46 30.39
N VAL A 1022 32.09 0.52 30.26
CA VAL A 1022 32.99 0.28 31.39
C VAL A 1022 32.73 1.43 32.35
N ARG A 1023 31.99 1.15 33.42
CA ARG A 1023 31.92 2.01 34.59
C ARG A 1023 33.32 2.02 35.21
N GLU A 1024 34.14 2.99 34.84
CA GLU A 1024 35.28 3.36 35.68
C GLU A 1024 34.72 3.99 36.96
N ARG A 1025 34.99 3.31 38.08
CA ARG A 1025 34.77 3.85 39.42
C ARG A 1025 35.87 4.85 39.71
N ASP A 1026 35.46 5.98 40.25
CA ASP A 1026 36.31 6.96 40.94
C ASP A 1026 37.26 6.27 41.94
N GLU A 1027 38.56 6.48 41.76
CA GLU A 1027 39.51 6.51 42.87
C GLU A 1027 40.36 7.79 42.77
N GLN A 1028 40.16 8.66 43.75
CA GLN A 1028 40.95 9.86 44.01
C GLN A 1028 42.35 9.49 44.54
N VAL A 1029 43.41 9.95 43.87
CA VAL A 1029 44.71 10.39 44.43
C VAL A 1029 45.29 11.33 43.35
N GLY A 1030 45.53 12.64 43.53
CA GLY A 1030 46.37 13.29 44.52
C GLY A 1030 47.70 13.71 43.87
N ALA A 1031 48.05 15.00 43.93
CA ALA A 1031 49.28 15.68 43.45
C ALA A 1031 49.32 16.06 41.94
N LYS A 1032 49.93 17.14 41.44
CA LYS A 1032 50.44 18.47 41.86
C LYS A 1032 51.46 18.82 40.76
N GLU A 1033 51.41 20.06 40.22
CA GLU A 1033 52.55 20.79 39.59
C GLU A 1033 53.16 20.12 38.33
N GLU A 1034 53.75 20.76 37.34
CA GLU A 1034 53.90 22.13 36.84
C GLU A 1034 54.54 21.94 35.43
N ASP A 1035 54.42 22.97 34.60
CA ASP A 1035 55.40 23.38 33.58
C ASP A 1035 55.42 22.84 32.13
N GLY A 1036 55.52 23.85 31.23
CA GLY A 1036 56.14 23.83 29.90
C GLY A 1036 55.28 23.29 28.75
N GLY A 1037 54.99 23.98 27.66
CA GLY A 1037 55.68 25.11 27.03
C GLY A 1037 55.87 24.80 25.53
N MET A 1038 55.30 25.66 24.69
CA MET A 1038 55.76 26.08 23.35
C MET A 1038 55.84 25.10 22.15
N GLU A 1039 55.13 25.55 21.09
CA GLU A 1039 55.57 25.75 19.70
C GLU A 1039 55.94 24.56 18.78
N GLY A 1040 55.28 24.57 17.62
CA GLY A 1040 55.96 24.44 16.32
C GLY A 1040 55.58 23.21 15.50
N GLY A 1041 54.99 23.44 14.31
CA GLY A 1041 54.92 22.42 13.26
C GLY A 1041 53.80 22.60 12.24
N GLU A 1042 54.00 23.52 11.29
CA GLU A 1042 53.33 23.49 9.98
C GLU A 1042 53.76 22.25 9.16
N VAL A 1043 53.00 22.02 8.08
CA VAL A 1043 53.37 21.42 6.78
C VAL A 1043 52.64 20.11 6.41
N GLU A 1044 51.66 20.32 5.50
CA GLU A 1044 51.39 19.66 4.21
C GLU A 1044 51.29 18.13 4.06
N HIS A 1045 50.15 17.75 3.46
CA HIS A 1045 49.93 16.78 2.37
C HIS A 1045 50.73 15.46 2.31
N GLU A 1046 50.01 14.34 2.39
CA GLU A 1046 49.78 13.38 1.28
C GLU A 1046 49.10 12.11 1.84
N GLY A 1047 48.02 11.65 1.19
CA GLY A 1047 47.32 10.39 1.52
C GLY A 1047 45.82 10.46 1.40
#